data_AF-A0A925WHY4-F1
#
_entry.id   AF-A0A925WHY4-F1
#
_cell.length_a   1.000
_cell.length_b   1.000
_cell.length_c   1.000
_cell.angle_alpha   90.00
_cell.angle_beta   90.00
_cell.angle_gamma   90.00
#
_symmetry.space_group_name_H-M   'P 1'
#
loop_
_entity.id
_entity.type
_entity.pdbx_description
1 polymer ?
#
loop_
_entity_poly.entity_id
_entity_poly.type
_entity_poly.pdbx_seq_one_letter_code
_entity_poly.pdbx_strand_id
1 'polypeptide(L)'
;MLGSVSCQSTGPESPAGQLTSPDGRVAVEFWLTEDGAPRYTVQLDGKPVLLESKLGLVRDDADFTKGLKLASTSRIKTVKDHYELPTNKRRLNSYAANQRIFHLEAGGRQKLEIIFHVSNGGVAFRYAFPETSTEVRKLSEEVSSFKFSPDTRAWLQPIAVARSGWSEANPSYEEYYEKEIPVGTPSKLGAGWIFPALFRSGDTWVLISETALGRNYCGARLRSESPGGEYRIGFPDPREVVENGAANPESKLPWLTPWRIVVLGSLKTITESTLGTDLANPPTKATTGPKVEPGKAAWSWPLMGDNQTIFPVQKRFIDYAADMGWRYCLVDALWDKQIGDAKLKELVDYGRTKNVKILVWYNSAGGWNTAPQTPRNLMLTHESRIREFDKLKAMGVAGLKVDFFGGDGQSMIAYYHDIMEDAAPYGFAMNFHGATLPRGWHRTYPHLMTMESIRGLEFCTFEQPNADQEPSHCAMIPFTRNVFDPMDFTPMVLDRIPRIQRRTTSGFELALAVLFTSGVQHYAEIPEGMAKAPDYVREFIKGIPSIWEDVQFIDGYPGKLAVVARKGNGRWYVSGINGEATAKEVELDLSGLKAGGPATLIVDGEGGNLSFRQETITVEPGTKVKVSLKPNGGFVIVLR
;
A
#
# COMPACT_ATOMS: atom_id res chain seq x y z
N MET A 1 -38.27 -26.13 -44.96
CA MET A 1 -38.36 -24.96 -44.06
C MET A 1 -37.27 -25.08 -43.02
N LEU A 2 -36.17 -24.36 -43.20
CA LEU A 2 -35.11 -24.23 -42.21
C LEU A 2 -35.31 -22.86 -41.57
N GLY A 3 -35.78 -22.87 -40.31
CA GLY A 3 -35.99 -21.65 -39.53
C GLY A 3 -34.66 -21.16 -38.97
N SER A 4 -34.24 -19.98 -39.38
CA SER A 4 -33.14 -19.22 -38.80
C SER A 4 -33.54 -18.72 -37.40
N VAL A 5 -32.83 -19.18 -36.38
CA VAL A 5 -32.91 -18.59 -35.03
C VAL A 5 -32.00 -17.36 -35.03
N SER A 6 -32.63 -16.18 -35.12
CA SER A 6 -31.98 -14.89 -34.93
C SER A 6 -31.65 -14.72 -33.43
N CYS A 7 -30.36 -14.75 -33.10
CA CYS A 7 -29.87 -14.36 -31.78
C CYS A 7 -29.99 -12.83 -31.68
N GLN A 8 -31.02 -12.33 -30.99
CA GLN A 8 -31.12 -10.92 -30.65
C GLN A 8 -30.07 -10.61 -29.59
N SER A 9 -29.05 -9.84 -29.97
CA SER A 9 -28.22 -9.14 -29.00
C SER A 9 -29.08 -8.06 -28.34
N THR A 10 -29.34 -8.20 -27.05
CA THR A 10 -29.92 -7.13 -26.23
C THR A 10 -28.86 -6.05 -26.09
N GLY A 11 -28.97 -4.99 -26.87
CA GLY A 11 -28.16 -3.78 -26.66
C GLY A 11 -28.39 -3.20 -25.26
N PRO A 12 -27.43 -2.45 -24.71
CA PRO A 12 -27.63 -1.78 -23.43
C PRO A 12 -28.85 -0.85 -23.50
N GLU A 13 -29.72 -0.97 -22.50
CA GLU A 13 -30.84 -0.05 -22.30
C GLU A 13 -30.35 1.40 -22.12
N SER A 14 -31.22 2.37 -22.39
CA SER A 14 -30.84 3.79 -22.45
C SER A 14 -30.15 4.26 -21.16
N PRO A 15 -28.93 4.82 -21.23
CA PRO A 15 -28.18 5.20 -20.03
C PRO A 15 -28.89 6.28 -19.23
N ALA A 16 -29.01 6.07 -17.91
CA ALA A 16 -29.57 7.07 -17.00
C ALA A 16 -28.64 8.28 -16.83
N GLY A 17 -27.34 8.11 -17.11
CA GLY A 17 -26.41 9.22 -17.27
C GLY A 17 -24.99 8.76 -17.56
N GLN A 18 -24.32 9.52 -18.44
CA GLN A 18 -22.88 9.42 -18.65
C GLN A 18 -22.14 10.47 -17.79
N LEU A 19 -20.92 10.15 -17.39
CA LEU A 19 -19.97 11.05 -16.72
C LEU A 19 -18.57 10.81 -17.30
N THR A 20 -17.90 11.88 -17.74
CA THR A 20 -16.56 11.82 -18.32
C THR A 20 -15.52 12.51 -17.44
N SER A 21 -14.25 12.13 -17.58
CA SER A 21 -13.11 12.82 -16.98
C SER A 21 -12.97 14.25 -17.52
N PRO A 22 -12.21 15.12 -16.83
CA PRO A 22 -11.90 16.47 -17.32
C PRO A 22 -11.33 16.52 -18.75
N ASP A 23 -10.53 15.52 -19.16
CA ASP A 23 -10.01 15.41 -20.54
C ASP A 23 -10.91 14.62 -21.50
N GLY A 24 -12.05 14.11 -21.03
CA GLY A 24 -13.02 13.36 -21.83
C GLY A 24 -12.63 11.92 -22.17
N ARG A 25 -11.45 11.44 -21.75
CA ARG A 25 -10.92 10.12 -22.15
C ARG A 25 -11.48 8.96 -21.35
N VAL A 26 -11.70 9.16 -20.05
CA VAL A 26 -12.32 8.16 -19.18
C VAL A 26 -13.81 8.45 -19.10
N ALA A 27 -14.64 7.44 -19.33
CA ALA A 27 -16.10 7.58 -19.25
C ALA A 27 -16.71 6.48 -18.38
N VAL A 28 -17.72 6.87 -17.62
CA VAL A 28 -18.62 5.97 -16.87
C VAL A 28 -20.01 6.14 -17.42
N GLU A 29 -20.67 5.03 -17.71
CA GLU A 29 -22.10 4.99 -18.02
C GLU A 29 -22.82 4.25 -16.89
N PHE A 30 -23.89 4.84 -16.39
CA PHE A 30 -24.73 4.29 -15.33
C PHE A 30 -26.17 4.12 -15.81
N TRP A 31 -26.81 3.03 -15.39
CA TRP A 31 -28.23 2.80 -15.61
C TRP A 31 -28.83 1.88 -14.54
N LEU A 32 -30.17 1.80 -14.54
CA LEU A 32 -30.93 0.78 -13.84
C LEU A 32 -31.49 -0.18 -14.90
N THR A 33 -31.39 -1.48 -14.65
CA THR A 33 -32.09 -2.51 -15.44
C THR A 33 -33.61 -2.43 -15.26
N GLU A 34 -34.38 -3.17 -16.06
CA GLU A 34 -35.84 -3.28 -15.92
C GLU A 34 -36.30 -3.63 -14.49
N ASP A 35 -35.55 -4.50 -13.78
CA ASP A 35 -35.83 -4.87 -12.40
C ASP A 35 -35.28 -3.86 -11.37
N GLY A 36 -34.78 -2.71 -11.80
CA GLY A 36 -34.28 -1.64 -10.94
C GLY A 36 -32.93 -1.93 -10.31
N ALA A 37 -32.10 -2.78 -10.91
CA ALA A 37 -30.77 -3.10 -10.42
C ALA A 37 -29.73 -2.13 -11.01
N PRO A 38 -28.88 -1.47 -10.20
CA PRO A 38 -27.93 -0.50 -10.71
C PRO A 38 -26.72 -1.17 -11.37
N ARG A 39 -26.31 -0.63 -12.51
CA ARG A 39 -25.20 -1.12 -13.35
C ARG A 39 -24.32 0.02 -13.82
N TYR A 40 -23.08 -0.32 -14.12
CA TYR A 40 -22.15 0.61 -14.77
C TYR A 40 -21.17 -0.08 -15.72
N THR A 41 -20.62 0.70 -16.65
CA THR A 41 -19.43 0.35 -17.45
C THR A 41 -18.35 1.41 -17.27
N VAL A 42 -17.11 1.06 -17.62
CA VAL A 42 -15.99 2.01 -17.70
C VAL A 42 -15.30 1.87 -19.04
N GLN A 43 -15.05 3.01 -19.69
CA GLN A 43 -14.38 3.10 -20.97
C GLN A 43 -13.16 4.02 -20.90
N LEU A 44 -12.15 3.73 -21.73
CA LEU A 44 -11.00 4.59 -21.98
C LEU A 44 -10.88 4.82 -23.49
N ASP A 45 -10.90 6.08 -23.92
CA ASP A 45 -10.87 6.48 -25.33
C ASP A 45 -11.95 5.77 -26.17
N GLY A 46 -13.15 5.63 -25.58
CA GLY A 46 -14.30 4.93 -26.19
C GLY A 46 -14.18 3.41 -26.26
N LYS A 47 -13.11 2.80 -25.73
CA LYS A 47 -12.95 1.35 -25.65
C LYS A 47 -13.42 0.83 -24.29
N PRO A 48 -14.19 -0.25 -24.23
CA PRO A 48 -14.62 -0.84 -22.96
C PRO A 48 -13.42 -1.42 -22.20
N VAL A 49 -13.33 -1.10 -20.91
CA VAL A 49 -12.30 -1.59 -19.98
C VAL A 49 -12.95 -2.42 -18.87
N LEU A 50 -14.01 -1.90 -18.26
CA LEU A 50 -14.94 -2.68 -17.44
C LEU A 50 -16.25 -2.85 -18.19
N LEU A 51 -16.63 -4.11 -18.38
CA LEU A 51 -17.93 -4.49 -18.91
C LEU A 51 -19.03 -4.21 -17.87
N GLU A 52 -20.28 -4.49 -18.24
CA GLU A 52 -21.41 -4.33 -17.33
C GLU A 52 -21.11 -4.96 -15.96
N SER A 53 -21.06 -4.10 -14.96
CA SER A 53 -20.68 -4.40 -13.60
C SER A 53 -21.79 -3.96 -12.65
N LYS A 54 -21.92 -4.66 -11.53
CA LYS A 54 -23.00 -4.49 -10.56
C LYS A 54 -22.64 -3.40 -9.55
N LEU A 55 -23.66 -2.73 -9.06
CA LEU A 55 -23.63 -1.86 -7.90
C LEU A 55 -24.74 -2.31 -6.94
N GLY A 56 -24.62 -1.95 -5.68
CA GLY A 56 -25.65 -2.21 -4.67
C GLY A 56 -25.10 -2.76 -3.37
N LEU A 57 -25.93 -2.65 -2.34
CA LEU A 57 -25.66 -3.03 -0.96
C LEU A 57 -26.91 -3.66 -0.37
N VAL A 58 -26.75 -4.58 0.57
CA VAL A 58 -27.86 -5.11 1.38
C VAL A 58 -27.68 -4.60 2.79
N ARG A 59 -28.60 -3.74 3.22
CA ARG A 59 -28.70 -3.19 4.57
C ARG A 59 -29.83 -3.91 5.30
N ASP A 60 -29.72 -4.06 6.62
CA ASP A 60 -30.68 -4.77 7.46
C ASP A 60 -32.14 -4.36 7.29
N ASP A 61 -32.40 -3.11 6.89
CA ASP A 61 -33.74 -2.55 6.65
C ASP A 61 -34.11 -2.40 5.15
N ALA A 62 -33.18 -2.63 4.21
CA ALA A 62 -33.41 -2.42 2.78
C ALA A 62 -32.41 -3.16 1.87
N ASP A 63 -32.92 -3.74 0.80
CA ASP A 63 -32.15 -4.29 -0.32
C ASP A 63 -31.96 -3.21 -1.40
N PHE A 64 -30.72 -2.77 -1.62
CA PHE A 64 -30.36 -1.81 -2.67
C PHE A 64 -29.68 -2.46 -3.88
N THR A 65 -29.92 -3.74 -4.12
CA THR A 65 -29.36 -4.48 -5.27
C THR A 65 -30.34 -4.53 -6.46
N LYS A 66 -31.62 -4.27 -6.23
CA LYS A 66 -32.73 -4.32 -7.20
C LYS A 66 -33.91 -3.47 -6.74
N GLY A 67 -34.91 -3.29 -7.60
CA GLY A 67 -36.14 -2.57 -7.29
C GLY A 67 -35.94 -1.08 -6.99
N LEU A 68 -34.78 -0.52 -7.33
CA LEU A 68 -34.48 0.89 -7.14
C LEU A 68 -35.15 1.72 -8.22
N LYS A 69 -35.53 2.94 -7.85
CA LYS A 69 -36.00 3.97 -8.76
C LYS A 69 -35.04 5.14 -8.72
N LEU A 70 -34.70 5.67 -9.90
CA LEU A 70 -33.92 6.90 -10.01
C LEU A 70 -34.81 8.10 -9.69
N ALA A 71 -34.64 8.69 -8.50
CA ALA A 71 -35.39 9.86 -8.08
C ALA A 71 -34.88 11.13 -8.77
N SER A 72 -33.56 11.31 -8.85
CA SER A 72 -32.93 12.41 -9.58
C SER A 72 -31.44 12.16 -9.82
N THR A 73 -30.81 13.02 -10.64
CA THR A 73 -29.34 13.08 -10.75
C THR A 73 -28.87 14.49 -10.44
N SER A 74 -27.73 14.60 -9.75
CA SER A 74 -27.10 15.90 -9.54
C SER A 74 -26.60 16.48 -10.86
N ARG A 75 -26.43 17.80 -10.91
CA ARG A 75 -25.58 18.42 -11.94
C ARG A 75 -24.16 17.86 -11.82
N ILE A 76 -23.47 17.79 -12.95
CA ILE A 76 -22.03 17.48 -12.96
C ILE A 76 -21.30 18.68 -12.37
N LYS A 77 -20.42 18.43 -11.41
CA LYS A 77 -19.55 19.46 -10.82
C LYS A 77 -18.10 19.01 -10.85
N THR A 78 -17.18 19.94 -11.06
CA THR A 78 -15.76 19.67 -10.88
C THR A 78 -15.42 19.71 -9.40
N VAL A 79 -14.73 18.67 -8.91
CA VAL A 79 -14.11 18.63 -7.58
C VAL A 79 -12.60 18.80 -7.74
N LYS A 80 -11.99 19.49 -6.78
CA LYS A 80 -10.55 19.74 -6.75
C LYS A 80 -10.03 19.62 -5.34
N ASP A 81 -8.77 19.20 -5.21
CA ASP A 81 -8.08 19.15 -3.95
C ASP A 81 -6.57 19.39 -4.12
N HIS A 82 -5.93 19.92 -3.10
CA HIS A 82 -4.50 20.16 -3.03
C HIS A 82 -4.00 19.85 -1.63
N TYR A 83 -2.98 18.99 -1.53
CA TYR A 83 -2.45 18.57 -0.24
C TYR A 83 -0.96 18.23 -0.29
N GLU A 84 -0.33 18.29 0.88
CA GLU A 84 1.06 17.89 1.08
C GLU A 84 1.12 16.55 1.83
N LEU A 85 1.97 15.63 1.37
CA LEU A 85 2.15 14.32 1.97
C LEU A 85 3.63 13.89 1.97
N PRO A 86 4.39 14.21 3.02
CA PRO A 86 5.85 13.96 3.06
C PRO A 86 6.25 12.49 3.09
N THR A 87 5.34 11.58 3.48
CA THR A 87 5.58 10.14 3.65
C THR A 87 5.35 9.33 2.37
N ASN A 88 5.03 9.98 1.25
CA ASN A 88 4.65 9.30 0.01
C ASN A 88 5.61 9.62 -1.17
N LYS A 89 5.34 9.00 -2.32
CA LYS A 89 6.13 9.10 -3.56
C LYS A 89 6.13 10.49 -4.21
N ARG A 90 5.22 11.37 -3.79
CA ARG A 90 5.10 12.75 -4.24
C ARG A 90 4.65 13.61 -3.06
N ARG A 91 5.41 14.67 -2.78
CA ARG A 91 5.13 15.59 -1.67
C ARG A 91 3.91 16.45 -1.94
N LEU A 92 3.86 17.13 -3.08
CA LEU A 92 2.78 18.07 -3.42
C LEU A 92 1.83 17.43 -4.42
N ASN A 93 0.57 17.27 -4.04
CA ASN A 93 -0.43 16.55 -4.81
C ASN A 93 -1.58 17.48 -5.21
N SER A 94 -2.13 17.23 -6.39
CA SER A 94 -3.29 17.94 -6.91
C SER A 94 -4.26 16.95 -7.54
N TYR A 95 -5.52 17.03 -7.13
CA TYR A 95 -6.58 16.18 -7.62
C TYR A 95 -7.63 17.01 -8.35
N ALA A 96 -8.15 16.48 -9.46
CA ALA A 96 -9.31 17.01 -10.15
C ALA A 96 -10.14 15.87 -10.76
N ALA A 97 -11.45 15.96 -10.60
CA ALA A 97 -12.40 15.03 -11.20
C ALA A 97 -13.73 15.71 -11.49
N ASN A 98 -14.51 15.12 -12.38
CA ASN A 98 -15.93 15.43 -12.49
C ASN A 98 -16.71 14.52 -11.56
N GLN A 99 -17.62 15.09 -10.78
CA GLN A 99 -18.50 14.37 -9.87
C GLN A 99 -19.94 14.37 -10.38
N ARG A 100 -20.62 13.23 -10.24
CA ARG A 100 -22.08 13.11 -10.36
C ARG A 100 -22.65 12.21 -9.28
N ILE A 101 -23.84 12.55 -8.79
CA ILE A 101 -24.58 11.77 -7.79
C ILE A 101 -25.88 11.26 -8.43
N PHE A 102 -26.13 9.96 -8.30
CA PHE A 102 -27.40 9.32 -8.64
C PHE A 102 -28.19 9.11 -7.35
N HIS A 103 -29.34 9.77 -7.23
CA HIS A 103 -30.21 9.65 -6.04
C HIS A 103 -31.27 8.58 -6.32
N LEU A 104 -31.19 7.48 -5.58
CA LEU A 104 -32.01 6.28 -5.75
C LEU A 104 -32.90 6.07 -4.52
N GLU A 105 -34.08 5.50 -4.75
CA GLU A 105 -35.01 5.10 -3.71
C GLU A 105 -35.39 3.63 -3.86
N ALA A 106 -35.32 2.89 -2.76
CA ALA A 106 -35.84 1.52 -2.68
C ALA A 106 -37.36 1.51 -2.48
N GLY A 107 -38.00 0.35 -2.68
CA GLY A 107 -39.46 0.19 -2.58
C GLY A 107 -40.06 0.63 -1.23
N GLY A 108 -39.29 0.58 -0.14
CA GLY A 108 -39.67 1.05 1.19
C GLY A 108 -39.38 2.54 1.46
N ARG A 109 -38.98 3.32 0.45
CA ARG A 109 -38.56 4.74 0.51
C ARG A 109 -37.20 5.01 1.17
N GLN A 110 -36.45 3.97 1.55
CA GLN A 110 -35.05 4.14 1.97
C GLN A 110 -34.22 4.69 0.81
N LYS A 111 -33.27 5.57 1.14
CA LYS A 111 -32.50 6.32 0.14
C LYS A 111 -31.10 5.76 -0.01
N LEU A 112 -30.64 5.70 -1.25
CA LEU A 112 -29.26 5.41 -1.61
C LEU A 112 -28.75 6.50 -2.57
N GLU A 113 -27.58 7.05 -2.30
CA GLU A 113 -26.86 7.83 -3.30
C GLU A 113 -25.65 7.04 -3.79
N ILE A 114 -25.46 7.00 -5.11
CA ILE A 114 -24.22 6.51 -5.72
C ILE A 114 -23.46 7.73 -6.24
N ILE A 115 -22.28 7.96 -5.66
CA ILE A 115 -21.43 9.11 -5.96
C ILE A 115 -20.28 8.63 -6.83
N PHE A 116 -20.17 9.13 -8.05
CA PHE A 116 -19.02 8.89 -8.93
C PHE A 116 -18.11 10.10 -8.98
N HIS A 117 -16.80 9.86 -8.93
CA HIS A 117 -15.75 10.77 -9.35
C HIS A 117 -15.02 10.17 -10.55
N VAL A 118 -14.92 10.92 -11.65
CA VAL A 118 -14.16 10.51 -12.84
C VAL A 118 -13.04 11.52 -13.06
N SER A 119 -11.81 11.08 -12.80
CA SER A 119 -10.56 11.82 -13.02
C SER A 119 -9.87 11.31 -14.29
N ASN A 120 -8.87 12.04 -14.78
CA ASN A 120 -8.08 11.58 -15.95
C ASN A 120 -7.30 10.29 -15.65
N GLY A 121 -7.00 10.02 -14.37
CA GLY A 121 -6.28 8.81 -13.94
C GLY A 121 -7.20 7.64 -13.58
N GLY A 122 -8.52 7.85 -13.52
CA GLY A 122 -9.47 6.78 -13.30
C GLY A 122 -10.77 7.17 -12.61
N VAL A 123 -11.54 6.14 -12.27
CA VAL A 123 -12.89 6.21 -11.73
C VAL A 123 -12.87 5.87 -10.25
N ALA A 124 -13.69 6.55 -9.47
CA ALA A 124 -14.02 6.13 -8.12
C ALA A 124 -15.51 6.25 -7.87
N PHE A 125 -16.05 5.33 -7.07
CA PHE A 125 -17.43 5.43 -6.60
C PHE A 125 -17.55 5.07 -5.12
N ARG A 126 -18.59 5.58 -4.48
CA ARG A 126 -19.01 5.18 -3.12
C ARG A 126 -20.50 5.36 -2.96
N TYR A 127 -21.03 4.78 -1.89
CA TYR A 127 -22.43 4.90 -1.52
C TYR A 127 -22.60 5.88 -0.36
N ALA A 128 -23.71 6.62 -0.38
CA ALA A 128 -24.17 7.39 0.76
C ALA A 128 -25.60 6.97 1.14
N PHE A 129 -25.82 6.89 2.45
CA PHE A 129 -27.13 6.76 3.05
C PHE A 129 -27.47 8.12 3.68
N PRO A 130 -28.19 9.00 2.96
CA PRO A 130 -28.32 10.41 3.32
C PRO A 130 -29.35 10.69 4.43
N GLU A 131 -30.12 9.66 4.81
CA GLU A 131 -31.11 9.76 5.88
C GLU A 131 -30.43 10.02 7.24
N THR A 132 -31.21 10.43 8.24
CA THR A 132 -30.71 10.62 9.61
C THR A 132 -31.42 9.66 10.53
N SER A 133 -30.64 8.85 11.26
CA SER A 133 -31.17 7.91 12.25
C SER A 133 -30.11 7.60 13.29
N THR A 134 -30.53 7.53 14.55
CA THR A 134 -29.68 7.08 15.66
C THR A 134 -29.62 5.56 15.78
N GLU A 135 -30.51 4.85 15.09
CA GLU A 135 -30.49 3.39 14.98
C GLU A 135 -29.24 2.93 14.23
N VAL A 136 -28.61 1.86 14.72
CA VAL A 136 -27.47 1.26 14.03
C VAL A 136 -28.00 0.40 12.88
N ARG A 137 -27.56 0.73 11.67
CA ARG A 137 -27.80 -0.06 10.46
C ARG A 137 -26.60 -0.94 10.17
N LYS A 138 -26.85 -2.11 9.59
CA LYS A 138 -25.84 -3.14 9.33
C LYS A 138 -25.84 -3.51 7.86
N LEU A 139 -24.65 -3.63 7.28
CA LEU A 139 -24.49 -4.15 5.92
C LEU A 139 -24.18 -5.65 5.97
N SER A 140 -25.01 -6.46 5.36
CA SER A 140 -24.75 -7.89 5.20
C SER A 140 -23.92 -8.19 3.95
N GLU A 141 -24.06 -7.36 2.91
CA GLU A 141 -23.41 -7.58 1.63
C GLU A 141 -23.17 -6.28 0.85
N GLU A 142 -22.08 -6.24 0.09
CA GLU A 142 -21.86 -5.32 -1.02
C GLU A 142 -21.73 -6.15 -2.31
N VAL A 143 -22.61 -5.90 -3.28
CA VAL A 143 -22.61 -6.63 -4.57
C VAL A 143 -21.81 -5.93 -5.66
N SER A 144 -21.20 -4.78 -5.35
CA SER A 144 -20.29 -4.05 -6.23
C SER A 144 -19.35 -5.02 -6.94
N SER A 145 -19.30 -4.96 -8.27
CA SER A 145 -18.47 -5.83 -9.08
C SER A 145 -17.62 -5.08 -10.10
N PHE A 146 -16.65 -5.80 -10.65
CA PHE A 146 -15.74 -5.36 -11.70
C PHE A 146 -15.64 -6.50 -12.72
N LYS A 147 -16.36 -6.37 -13.83
CA LYS A 147 -16.43 -7.39 -14.88
C LYS A 147 -15.43 -7.07 -15.99
N PHE A 148 -14.52 -8.01 -16.22
CA PHE A 148 -13.53 -7.93 -17.27
C PHE A 148 -13.91 -8.80 -18.48
N SER A 149 -13.27 -8.52 -19.62
CA SER A 149 -13.30 -9.42 -20.77
C SER A 149 -12.53 -10.73 -20.48
N PRO A 150 -12.92 -11.89 -21.05
CA PRO A 150 -12.26 -13.17 -20.77
C PRO A 150 -10.77 -13.27 -21.14
N ASP A 151 -10.29 -12.41 -22.05
CA ASP A 151 -8.89 -12.31 -22.45
C ASP A 151 -8.02 -11.51 -21.46
N THR A 152 -8.64 -10.82 -20.50
CA THR A 152 -7.92 -10.07 -19.45
C THR A 152 -7.02 -10.99 -18.63
N ARG A 153 -5.87 -10.46 -18.20
CA ARG A 153 -4.94 -11.10 -17.26
C ARG A 153 -4.88 -10.36 -15.95
N ALA A 154 -4.59 -11.08 -14.86
CA ALA A 154 -4.57 -10.53 -13.51
C ALA A 154 -3.26 -10.83 -12.78
N TRP A 155 -2.91 -9.94 -11.85
CA TRP A 155 -1.82 -10.08 -10.89
C TRP A 155 -2.38 -9.85 -9.50
N LEU A 156 -2.72 -10.95 -8.82
CA LEU A 156 -3.53 -10.94 -7.60
C LEU A 156 -2.80 -11.62 -6.45
N GLN A 157 -2.90 -11.05 -5.26
CA GLN A 157 -2.35 -11.64 -4.04
C GLN A 157 -3.50 -12.29 -3.27
N PRO A 158 -3.46 -13.62 -3.03
CA PRO A 158 -4.49 -14.27 -2.25
C PRO A 158 -4.39 -13.82 -0.80
N ILE A 159 -5.53 -13.72 -0.10
CA ILE A 159 -5.52 -13.48 1.34
C ILE A 159 -5.42 -14.80 2.09
N ALA A 160 -4.61 -14.84 3.15
CA ALA A 160 -4.58 -15.99 4.04
C ALA A 160 -5.91 -16.15 4.80
N VAL A 161 -6.23 -17.38 5.18
CA VAL A 161 -7.40 -17.67 6.02
C VAL A 161 -7.18 -17.06 7.42
N ALA A 162 -8.23 -16.47 8.00
CA ALA A 162 -8.15 -15.91 9.34
C ALA A 162 -7.74 -16.94 10.39
N ARG A 163 -6.92 -16.51 11.36
CA ARG A 163 -6.33 -17.33 12.42
C ARG A 163 -5.54 -18.54 11.90
N SER A 164 -4.76 -18.32 10.85
CA SER A 164 -3.81 -19.29 10.31
C SER A 164 -2.38 -18.77 10.41
N GLY A 165 -1.42 -19.51 9.84
CA GLY A 165 -0.02 -19.10 9.79
C GLY A 165 0.66 -19.13 11.16
N TRP A 166 1.78 -18.41 11.26
CA TRP A 166 2.55 -18.33 12.50
C TRP A 166 1.72 -17.71 13.62
N SER A 167 1.59 -18.42 14.73
CA SER A 167 0.91 -17.96 15.95
C SER A 167 -0.50 -17.36 15.71
N GLU A 168 -1.24 -17.93 14.75
CA GLU A 168 -2.60 -17.50 14.38
C GLU A 168 -2.69 -16.02 13.94
N ALA A 169 -1.59 -15.42 13.48
CA ALA A 169 -1.53 -13.99 13.18
C ALA A 169 -2.14 -13.58 11.82
N ASN A 170 -2.59 -14.53 11.00
CA ASN A 170 -3.21 -14.20 9.71
C ASN A 170 -4.66 -13.70 9.84
N PRO A 171 -5.12 -12.82 8.91
CA PRO A 171 -4.40 -12.37 7.72
C PRO A 171 -3.51 -11.14 7.95
N SER A 172 -2.26 -11.22 7.46
CA SER A 172 -1.25 -10.14 7.56
C SER A 172 -0.88 -9.48 6.23
N TYR A 173 -1.49 -9.91 5.11
CA TYR A 173 -1.23 -9.40 3.73
C TYR A 173 0.16 -9.78 3.17
N GLU A 174 0.71 -10.92 3.59
CA GLU A 174 2.10 -11.31 3.31
C GLU A 174 2.21 -12.52 2.36
N GLU A 175 1.33 -12.64 1.37
CA GLU A 175 1.40 -13.72 0.38
C GLU A 175 2.11 -13.31 -0.91
N TYR A 176 2.50 -14.26 -1.75
CA TYR A 176 3.02 -13.93 -3.08
C TYR A 176 1.89 -13.63 -4.06
N TYR A 177 2.14 -12.70 -4.99
CA TYR A 177 1.23 -12.47 -6.12
C TYR A 177 1.25 -13.65 -7.08
N GLU A 178 0.07 -14.09 -7.48
CA GLU A 178 -0.14 -14.85 -8.70
C GLU A 178 -0.08 -13.89 -9.88
N LYS A 179 0.77 -14.17 -10.87
CA LYS A 179 1.13 -13.23 -11.93
C LYS A 179 0.65 -13.75 -13.28
N GLU A 180 0.05 -12.88 -14.07
CA GLU A 180 -0.45 -13.19 -15.42
C GLU A 180 -1.48 -14.33 -15.48
N ILE A 181 -2.28 -14.49 -14.42
CA ILE A 181 -3.34 -15.51 -14.40
C ILE A 181 -4.54 -15.05 -15.25
N PRO A 182 -5.30 -15.98 -15.87
CA PRO A 182 -6.58 -15.65 -16.47
C PRO A 182 -7.53 -15.01 -15.46
N VAL A 183 -8.35 -14.06 -15.90
CA VAL A 183 -9.44 -13.56 -15.04
C VAL A 183 -10.42 -14.68 -14.70
N GLY A 184 -10.94 -14.64 -13.48
CA GLY A 184 -11.85 -15.66 -12.95
C GLY A 184 -11.17 -16.90 -12.37
N THR A 185 -9.83 -16.97 -12.37
CA THR A 185 -9.10 -17.95 -11.58
C THR A 185 -9.44 -17.79 -10.08
N PRO A 186 -9.85 -18.87 -9.38
CA PRO A 186 -10.14 -18.82 -7.95
C PRO A 186 -8.89 -18.58 -7.08
N SER A 187 -9.07 -17.96 -5.92
CA SER A 187 -7.98 -17.79 -4.94
C SER A 187 -7.53 -19.13 -4.39
N LYS A 188 -6.23 -19.43 -4.49
CA LYS A 188 -5.65 -20.69 -3.99
C LYS A 188 -5.82 -20.90 -2.48
N LEU A 189 -5.99 -19.82 -1.72
CA LEU A 189 -6.20 -19.89 -0.27
C LEU A 189 -7.68 -19.85 0.11
N GLY A 190 -8.60 -19.70 -0.85
CA GLY A 190 -10.05 -19.77 -0.65
C GLY A 190 -10.69 -18.58 0.08
N ALA A 191 -9.91 -17.66 0.64
CA ALA A 191 -10.42 -16.52 1.40
C ALA A 191 -10.58 -15.23 0.58
N GLY A 192 -10.17 -15.22 -0.70
CA GLY A 192 -10.28 -14.06 -1.60
C GLY A 192 -8.95 -13.48 -2.03
N TRP A 193 -9.00 -12.26 -2.56
CA TRP A 193 -7.85 -11.51 -3.08
C TRP A 193 -7.82 -10.11 -2.45
N ILE A 194 -6.66 -9.69 -1.94
CA ILE A 194 -6.51 -8.38 -1.33
C ILE A 194 -6.32 -7.26 -2.37
N PHE A 195 -6.53 -6.03 -1.92
CA PHE A 195 -6.15 -4.84 -2.67
C PHE A 195 -4.68 -4.45 -2.42
N PRO A 196 -4.05 -3.69 -3.34
CA PRO A 196 -4.51 -3.38 -4.71
C PRO A 196 -4.43 -4.59 -5.64
N ALA A 197 -5.46 -4.77 -6.48
CA ALA A 197 -5.59 -5.87 -7.43
C ALA A 197 -5.34 -5.36 -8.87
N LEU A 198 -4.31 -5.88 -9.56
CA LEU A 198 -3.88 -5.41 -10.87
C LEU A 198 -4.38 -6.32 -11.99
N PHE A 199 -4.81 -5.72 -13.09
CA PHE A 199 -5.30 -6.39 -14.29
C PHE A 199 -4.73 -5.72 -15.55
N ARG A 200 -4.76 -6.45 -16.65
CA ARG A 200 -4.46 -5.94 -17.99
C ARG A 200 -5.52 -6.43 -18.96
N SER A 201 -6.33 -5.49 -19.45
CA SER A 201 -7.40 -5.71 -20.43
C SER A 201 -6.98 -5.07 -21.76
N GLY A 202 -6.63 -5.90 -22.74
CA GLY A 202 -5.91 -5.47 -23.94
C GLY A 202 -4.61 -4.73 -23.59
N ASP A 203 -4.49 -3.49 -24.04
CA ASP A 203 -3.34 -2.62 -23.74
C ASP A 203 -3.54 -1.73 -22.51
N THR A 204 -4.70 -1.82 -21.85
CA THR A 204 -5.04 -1.00 -20.69
C THR A 204 -4.76 -1.77 -19.41
N TRP A 205 -3.91 -1.20 -18.56
CA TRP A 205 -3.73 -1.66 -17.19
C TRP A 205 -4.85 -1.09 -16.31
N VAL A 206 -5.32 -1.90 -15.37
CA VAL A 206 -6.39 -1.54 -14.43
C VAL A 206 -5.98 -1.94 -13.03
N LEU A 207 -6.03 -1.01 -12.07
CA LEU A 207 -5.75 -1.28 -10.67
C LEU A 207 -6.99 -0.97 -9.83
N ILE A 208 -7.52 -2.00 -9.15
CA ILE A 208 -8.66 -1.89 -8.25
C ILE A 208 -8.15 -1.82 -6.81
N SER A 209 -8.68 -0.86 -6.04
CA SER A 209 -8.42 -0.75 -4.60
C SER A 209 -9.58 -0.07 -3.88
N GLU A 210 -9.38 0.29 -2.62
CA GLU A 210 -10.25 1.17 -1.85
C GLU A 210 -9.48 2.23 -1.07
N THR A 211 -10.17 3.29 -0.63
CA THR A 211 -9.60 4.35 0.22
C THR A 211 -10.66 5.08 1.03
N ALA A 212 -10.23 5.94 1.96
CA ALA A 212 -11.07 6.60 2.96
C ALA A 212 -11.81 5.61 3.86
N LEU A 213 -11.15 4.48 4.16
CA LEU A 213 -11.66 3.50 5.10
C LEU A 213 -11.70 4.11 6.50
N GLY A 214 -12.89 4.17 7.10
CA GLY A 214 -13.10 4.70 8.44
C GLY A 214 -13.47 3.61 9.45
N ARG A 215 -13.48 3.98 10.74
CA ARG A 215 -13.80 3.11 11.88
C ARG A 215 -15.19 2.44 11.85
N ASN A 216 -16.10 2.92 11.00
CA ASN A 216 -17.46 2.41 10.83
C ASN A 216 -17.62 1.60 9.53
N TYR A 217 -16.54 1.00 9.05
CA TYR A 217 -16.55 0.07 7.93
C TYR A 217 -15.45 -0.97 8.10
N CYS A 218 -15.51 -2.06 7.34
CA CYS A 218 -14.50 -3.11 7.33
C CYS A 218 -13.52 -2.94 6.15
N GLY A 219 -12.33 -3.52 6.24
CA GLY A 219 -11.49 -3.72 5.06
C GLY A 219 -12.20 -4.65 4.07
N ALA A 220 -12.32 -4.24 2.82
CA ALA A 220 -12.89 -5.06 1.76
C ALA A 220 -11.79 -5.82 1.01
N ARG A 221 -12.22 -6.87 0.32
CA ARG A 221 -11.40 -7.70 -0.58
C ARG A 221 -12.21 -8.12 -1.80
N LEU A 222 -11.58 -8.69 -2.82
CA LEU A 222 -12.29 -9.40 -3.87
C LEU A 222 -12.59 -10.84 -3.42
N ARG A 223 -13.78 -11.36 -3.73
CA ARG A 223 -14.15 -12.74 -3.39
C ARG A 223 -13.23 -13.77 -4.06
N SER A 224 -13.15 -14.96 -3.47
CA SER A 224 -12.33 -16.07 -3.98
C SER A 224 -12.73 -16.47 -5.39
N GLU A 225 -14.03 -16.69 -5.60
CA GLU A 225 -14.60 -17.08 -6.88
C GLU A 225 -15.03 -15.86 -7.69
N SER A 226 -14.69 -15.81 -8.98
CA SER A 226 -15.03 -14.71 -9.89
C SER A 226 -15.43 -15.24 -11.28
N PRO A 227 -16.47 -16.08 -11.39
CA PRO A 227 -16.84 -16.75 -12.63
C PRO A 227 -17.06 -15.75 -13.76
N GLY A 228 -16.53 -16.05 -14.95
CA GLY A 228 -16.63 -15.17 -16.12
C GLY A 228 -15.86 -13.85 -15.99
N GLY A 229 -14.90 -13.76 -15.07
CA GLY A 229 -14.09 -12.55 -14.85
C GLY A 229 -14.84 -11.42 -14.15
N GLU A 230 -15.94 -11.71 -13.46
CA GLU A 230 -16.67 -10.75 -12.62
C GLU A 230 -16.19 -10.83 -11.16
N TYR A 231 -15.31 -9.91 -10.77
CA TYR A 231 -14.80 -9.83 -9.41
C TYR A 231 -15.74 -9.01 -8.53
N ARG A 232 -16.21 -9.58 -7.42
CA ARG A 232 -17.13 -8.92 -6.48
C ARG A 232 -16.46 -8.56 -5.18
N ILE A 233 -16.93 -7.48 -4.56
CA ILE A 233 -16.56 -7.13 -3.19
C ILE A 233 -16.98 -8.25 -2.21
N GLY A 234 -16.07 -8.57 -1.30
CA GLY A 234 -16.27 -9.47 -0.17
C GLY A 234 -15.90 -8.75 1.12
N PHE A 235 -16.68 -9.04 2.16
CA PHE A 235 -16.41 -8.63 3.54
C PHE A 235 -15.49 -9.65 4.24
N PRO A 236 -14.83 -9.24 5.34
CA PRO A 236 -13.87 -10.07 6.05
C PRO A 236 -14.50 -11.31 6.68
N ASP A 237 -13.66 -12.26 7.07
CA ASP A 237 -14.08 -13.43 7.83
C ASP A 237 -14.54 -12.97 9.23
N PRO A 238 -15.61 -13.54 9.80
CA PRO A 238 -16.10 -13.16 11.13
C PRO A 238 -15.06 -13.26 12.27
N ARG A 239 -13.98 -14.03 12.08
CA ARG A 239 -12.88 -14.16 13.04
C ARG A 239 -11.92 -12.98 13.06
N GLU A 240 -11.97 -12.10 12.06
CA GLU A 240 -11.04 -10.99 11.86
C GLU A 240 -11.37 -9.74 12.71
N VAL A 241 -11.74 -9.94 13.98
CA VAL A 241 -12.33 -8.91 14.84
C VAL A 241 -11.58 -8.77 16.16
N VAL A 242 -11.65 -7.57 16.74
CA VAL A 242 -11.44 -7.40 18.19
C VAL A 242 -12.62 -8.05 18.92
N GLU A 243 -12.36 -8.81 19.97
CA GLU A 243 -13.29 -9.63 20.78
C GLU A 243 -14.77 -9.17 20.74
N ASN A 244 -15.65 -10.04 20.22
CA ASN A 244 -17.10 -9.82 20.08
C ASN A 244 -17.52 -8.55 19.29
N GLY A 245 -16.59 -7.91 18.59
CA GLY A 245 -16.85 -6.76 17.74
C GLY A 245 -17.44 -7.13 16.38
N ALA A 246 -17.94 -6.13 15.67
CA ALA A 246 -18.51 -6.31 14.34
C ALA A 246 -17.44 -6.63 13.30
N ALA A 247 -17.63 -7.71 12.53
CA ALA A 247 -16.83 -7.99 11.34
C ALA A 247 -17.32 -7.16 10.16
N ASN A 248 -18.63 -7.22 9.90
CA ASN A 248 -19.28 -6.46 8.84
C ASN A 248 -19.50 -4.99 9.23
N PRO A 249 -19.75 -4.11 8.24
CA PRO A 249 -20.00 -2.71 8.50
C PRO A 249 -21.30 -2.46 9.28
N GLU A 250 -21.21 -1.63 10.32
CA GLU A 250 -22.31 -1.13 11.13
C GLU A 250 -22.15 0.37 11.40
N SER A 251 -23.19 1.17 11.14
CA SER A 251 -23.14 2.61 11.42
C SER A 251 -24.52 3.23 11.65
N LYS A 252 -24.51 4.42 12.25
CA LYS A 252 -25.68 5.31 12.30
C LYS A 252 -25.76 6.11 11.00
N LEU A 253 -26.92 6.70 10.72
CA LEU A 253 -27.12 7.52 9.52
C LEU A 253 -27.03 9.03 9.86
N PRO A 254 -26.41 9.87 8.99
CA PRO A 254 -25.95 9.56 7.65
C PRO A 254 -24.63 8.77 7.61
N TRP A 255 -24.46 7.95 6.58
CA TRP A 255 -23.33 7.03 6.47
C TRP A 255 -22.75 7.00 5.04
N LEU A 256 -21.43 6.97 4.95
CA LEU A 256 -20.67 6.84 3.71
C LEU A 256 -19.86 5.55 3.72
N THR A 257 -19.85 4.84 2.61
CA THR A 257 -18.88 3.75 2.39
C THR A 257 -17.51 4.33 2.02
N PRO A 258 -16.44 3.54 2.16
CA PRO A 258 -15.16 3.83 1.52
C PRO A 258 -15.33 3.98 0.00
N TRP A 259 -14.37 4.66 -0.63
CA TRP A 259 -14.30 4.71 -2.08
C TRP A 259 -13.83 3.38 -2.64
N ARG A 260 -14.50 2.88 -3.67
CA ARG A 260 -13.98 1.88 -4.60
C ARG A 260 -13.28 2.62 -5.72
N ILE A 261 -11.99 2.32 -5.95
CA ILE A 261 -11.18 3.03 -6.94
C ILE A 261 -10.77 2.07 -8.07
N VAL A 262 -10.81 2.57 -9.30
CA VAL A 262 -10.38 1.90 -10.53
C VAL A 262 -9.46 2.86 -11.26
N VAL A 263 -8.15 2.68 -11.09
CA VAL A 263 -7.14 3.39 -11.90
C VAL A 263 -7.03 2.67 -13.23
N LEU A 264 -7.01 3.38 -14.35
CA LEU A 264 -6.91 2.77 -15.67
C LEU A 264 -6.07 3.60 -16.63
N GLY A 265 -5.27 2.93 -17.45
CA GLY A 265 -4.42 3.56 -18.46
C GLY A 265 -3.19 2.75 -18.80
N SER A 266 -2.08 3.44 -19.06
CA SER A 266 -0.77 2.80 -19.22
C SER A 266 -0.21 2.33 -17.86
N LEU A 267 0.83 1.50 -17.86
CA LEU A 267 1.51 1.13 -16.61
C LEU A 267 2.07 2.36 -15.89
N LYS A 268 2.54 3.38 -16.64
CA LYS A 268 2.91 4.71 -16.12
C LYS A 268 1.76 5.35 -15.33
N THR A 269 0.54 5.31 -15.88
CA THR A 269 -0.66 5.82 -15.21
C THR A 269 -0.90 5.12 -13.88
N ILE A 270 -0.73 3.79 -13.83
CA ILE A 270 -0.87 3.02 -12.58
C ILE A 270 0.21 3.42 -11.57
N THR A 271 1.49 3.27 -11.95
CA THR A 271 2.64 3.45 -11.05
C THR A 271 2.72 4.86 -10.47
N GLU A 272 2.34 5.88 -11.22
CA GLU A 272 2.38 7.28 -10.77
C GLU A 272 1.08 7.75 -10.10
N SER A 273 0.03 6.94 -10.11
CA SER A 273 -1.30 7.34 -9.61
C SER A 273 -1.28 7.68 -8.13
N THR A 274 -1.93 8.79 -7.77
CA THR A 274 -2.17 9.22 -6.40
C THR A 274 -3.62 8.99 -5.96
N LEU A 275 -4.44 8.32 -6.79
CA LEU A 275 -5.90 8.24 -6.58
C LEU A 275 -6.29 7.65 -5.21
N GLY A 276 -5.51 6.68 -4.71
CA GLY A 276 -5.69 6.11 -3.37
C GLY A 276 -5.44 7.11 -2.22
N THR A 277 -4.63 8.15 -2.44
CA THR A 277 -4.48 9.25 -1.48
C THR A 277 -5.32 10.48 -1.82
N ASP A 278 -5.61 10.74 -3.10
CA ASP A 278 -6.40 11.89 -3.54
C ASP A 278 -7.83 11.86 -2.98
N LEU A 279 -8.38 10.65 -2.83
CA LEU A 279 -9.72 10.41 -2.30
C LEU A 279 -9.74 10.02 -0.82
N ALA A 280 -8.56 9.85 -0.19
CA ALA A 280 -8.46 9.59 1.23
C ALA A 280 -8.92 10.81 2.04
N ASN A 281 -9.36 10.57 3.28
CA ASN A 281 -9.79 11.66 4.14
C ASN A 281 -8.64 12.63 4.45
N PRO A 282 -8.91 13.94 4.56
CA PRO A 282 -7.91 14.90 5.00
C PRO A 282 -7.49 14.64 6.47
N PRO A 283 -6.39 15.27 6.94
CA PRO A 283 -5.95 15.13 8.32
C PRO A 283 -7.08 15.42 9.33
N THR A 284 -7.23 14.54 10.33
CA THR A 284 -8.25 14.71 11.38
C THR A 284 -7.81 15.77 12.41
N LYS A 285 -8.76 16.29 13.21
CA LYS A 285 -8.43 17.23 14.30
C LYS A 285 -7.46 16.65 15.33
N ALA A 286 -7.47 15.33 15.53
CA ALA A 286 -6.57 14.63 16.44
C ALA A 286 -5.10 14.73 16.01
N THR A 287 -4.81 15.02 14.74
CA THR A 287 -3.45 15.09 14.19
C THR A 287 -2.75 16.45 14.38
N THR A 288 -3.30 17.31 15.23
CA THR A 288 -2.72 18.63 15.57
C THR A 288 -1.52 18.57 16.54
N GLY A 289 -1.08 17.36 16.90
CA GLY A 289 0.07 17.13 17.78
C GLY A 289 1.43 17.52 17.17
N PRO A 290 2.54 17.22 17.87
CA PRO A 290 3.88 17.53 17.40
C PRO A 290 4.16 16.90 16.03
N LYS A 291 4.75 17.68 15.12
CA LYS A 291 5.08 17.20 13.78
C LYS A 291 6.10 16.06 13.84
N VAL A 292 5.78 14.95 13.20
CA VAL A 292 6.68 13.82 12.98
C VAL A 292 7.33 13.97 11.61
N GLU A 293 8.61 13.59 11.50
CA GLU A 293 9.37 13.73 10.26
C GLU A 293 9.75 12.37 9.67
N PRO A 294 9.62 12.20 8.34
CA PRO A 294 10.17 11.06 7.64
C PRO A 294 11.67 10.87 7.88
N GLY A 295 12.16 9.65 7.74
CA GLY A 295 13.54 9.33 8.06
C GLY A 295 13.97 7.94 7.60
N LYS A 296 15.18 7.57 8.03
CA LYS A 296 15.76 6.25 7.86
C LYS A 296 16.03 5.68 9.25
N ALA A 297 15.95 4.36 9.38
CA ALA A 297 16.13 3.67 10.64
C ALA A 297 17.15 2.54 10.52
N ALA A 298 18.08 2.47 11.46
CA ALA A 298 18.84 1.24 11.69
C ALA A 298 17.96 0.23 12.43
N TRP A 299 18.00 -1.04 12.04
CA TRP A 299 17.18 -2.08 12.64
C TRP A 299 17.95 -3.40 12.78
N SER A 300 18.14 -3.87 14.01
CA SER A 300 18.96 -5.06 14.27
C SER A 300 18.24 -6.38 14.01
N TRP A 301 16.93 -6.42 14.23
CA TRP A 301 16.17 -7.65 14.31
C TRP A 301 16.19 -8.50 13.03
N PRO A 302 16.09 -7.95 11.80
CA PRO A 302 15.99 -8.79 10.60
C PRO A 302 17.13 -9.79 10.43
N LEU A 303 18.37 -9.39 10.73
CA LEU A 303 19.54 -10.26 10.57
C LEU A 303 20.04 -10.87 11.89
N MET A 304 19.58 -10.38 13.04
CA MET A 304 20.11 -10.76 14.35
C MET A 304 19.09 -11.49 15.25
N GLY A 305 17.80 -11.31 14.99
CA GLY A 305 16.68 -11.94 15.70
C GLY A 305 16.49 -11.48 17.16
N ASP A 306 15.50 -12.09 17.80
CA ASP A 306 15.00 -11.78 19.14
C ASP A 306 16.08 -11.76 20.23
N ASN A 307 17.06 -12.68 20.17
CA ASN A 307 18.12 -12.80 21.18
C ASN A 307 19.11 -11.63 21.17
N GLN A 308 18.99 -10.72 20.20
CA GLN A 308 19.88 -9.57 20.02
C GLN A 308 19.18 -8.24 20.32
N THR A 309 17.94 -8.27 20.82
CA THR A 309 17.28 -7.12 21.48
C THR A 309 17.87 -6.91 22.88
N ILE A 310 19.18 -6.70 22.96
CA ILE A 310 19.93 -6.46 24.20
C ILE A 310 20.66 -5.13 24.14
N PHE A 311 20.81 -4.49 25.30
CA PHE A 311 21.40 -3.15 25.44
C PHE A 311 22.69 -2.89 24.62
N PRO A 312 23.74 -3.72 24.69
CA PRO A 312 24.98 -3.42 23.95
C PRO A 312 24.80 -3.44 22.43
N VAL A 313 23.94 -4.30 21.90
CA VAL A 313 23.64 -4.35 20.46
C VAL A 313 22.88 -3.09 20.06
N GLN A 314 21.84 -2.72 20.81
CA GLN A 314 21.05 -1.53 20.49
C GLN A 314 21.89 -0.24 20.57
N LYS A 315 22.79 -0.13 21.56
CA LYS A 315 23.74 0.99 21.63
C LYS A 315 24.62 1.08 20.38
N ARG A 316 25.11 -0.06 19.87
CA ARG A 316 25.91 -0.12 18.63
C ARG A 316 25.09 0.27 17.39
N PHE A 317 23.81 -0.09 17.33
CA PHE A 317 22.92 0.32 16.25
C PHE A 317 22.60 1.82 16.28
N ILE A 318 22.57 2.44 17.46
CA ILE A 318 22.51 3.90 17.60
C ILE A 318 23.77 4.56 17.01
N ASP A 319 24.95 4.03 17.32
CA ASP A 319 26.21 4.55 16.74
C ASP A 319 26.21 4.39 15.20
N TYR A 320 25.75 3.25 14.70
CA TYR A 320 25.60 3.01 13.27
C TYR A 320 24.61 3.97 12.60
N ALA A 321 23.44 4.20 13.19
CA ALA A 321 22.48 5.17 12.69
C ALA A 321 23.10 6.57 12.63
N ALA A 322 23.87 6.96 13.66
CA ALA A 322 24.56 8.24 13.69
C ALA A 322 25.62 8.37 12.58
N ASP A 323 26.44 7.34 12.37
CA ASP A 323 27.47 7.30 11.34
C ASP A 323 26.88 7.38 9.92
N MET A 324 25.68 6.83 9.73
CA MET A 324 24.92 6.90 8.47
C MET A 324 24.05 8.16 8.35
N GLY A 325 24.01 9.03 9.36
CA GLY A 325 23.14 10.21 9.39
C GLY A 325 21.65 9.85 9.39
N TRP A 326 21.29 8.66 9.87
CA TRP A 326 19.93 8.18 9.95
C TRP A 326 19.25 8.68 11.21
N ARG A 327 17.98 9.09 11.05
CA ARG A 327 17.21 9.74 12.11
C ARG A 327 16.79 8.78 13.22
N TYR A 328 16.59 7.51 12.90
CA TYR A 328 15.93 6.55 13.79
C TYR A 328 16.78 5.31 14.06
N CYS A 329 16.53 4.68 15.20
CA CYS A 329 16.95 3.32 15.51
C CYS A 329 15.75 2.59 16.13
N LEU A 330 15.38 1.43 15.59
CA LEU A 330 14.28 0.61 16.10
C LEU A 330 14.81 -0.45 17.06
N VAL A 331 14.31 -0.43 18.29
CA VAL A 331 14.49 -1.49 19.29
C VAL A 331 13.27 -2.41 19.23
N ASP A 332 13.49 -3.63 18.74
CA ASP A 332 12.39 -4.54 18.39
C ASP A 332 11.84 -5.33 19.60
N ALA A 333 11.08 -6.39 19.33
CA ALA A 333 10.40 -7.22 20.31
C ALA A 333 11.28 -7.67 21.47
N LEU A 334 10.63 -7.92 22.61
CA LEU A 334 11.19 -8.39 23.88
C LEU A 334 12.06 -7.36 24.62
N TRP A 335 12.07 -6.10 24.19
CA TRP A 335 12.85 -5.05 24.84
C TRP A 335 12.47 -4.85 26.31
N ASP A 336 11.20 -5.05 26.69
CA ASP A 336 10.75 -4.91 28.09
C ASP A 336 11.35 -5.98 29.01
N LYS A 337 11.63 -7.17 28.47
CA LYS A 337 12.22 -8.28 29.22
C LYS A 337 13.75 -8.29 29.16
N GLN A 338 14.32 -8.01 28.00
CA GLN A 338 15.75 -8.15 27.75
C GLN A 338 16.55 -6.86 28.05
N ILE A 339 15.90 -5.70 27.98
CA ILE A 339 16.53 -4.39 28.24
C ILE A 339 15.91 -3.75 29.49
N GLY A 340 14.59 -3.67 29.53
CA GLY A 340 13.80 -3.04 30.60
C GLY A 340 13.80 -1.51 30.54
N ASP A 341 12.80 -0.90 31.18
CA ASP A 341 12.50 0.53 31.12
C ASP A 341 13.70 1.45 31.45
N ALA A 342 14.47 1.12 32.51
CA ALA A 342 15.58 1.95 32.95
C ALA A 342 16.71 2.03 31.90
N LYS A 343 17.07 0.89 31.31
CA LYS A 343 18.11 0.84 30.27
C LYS A 343 17.59 1.30 28.90
N LEU A 344 16.30 1.14 28.62
CA LEU A 344 15.69 1.76 27.44
C LEU A 344 15.82 3.29 27.53
N LYS A 345 15.54 3.88 28.70
CA LYS A 345 15.75 5.32 28.90
C LYS A 345 17.21 5.73 28.67
N GLU A 346 18.18 4.92 29.14
CA GLU A 346 19.60 5.16 28.86
C GLU A 346 19.91 5.12 27.35
N LEU A 347 19.32 4.18 26.59
CA LEU A 347 19.44 4.16 25.12
C LEU A 347 18.84 5.41 24.47
N VAL A 348 17.68 5.87 24.96
CA VAL A 348 17.04 7.10 24.47
C VAL A 348 17.93 8.32 24.74
N ASP A 349 18.47 8.43 25.95
CA ASP A 349 19.37 9.53 26.31
C ASP A 349 20.67 9.47 25.49
N TYR A 350 21.23 8.28 25.27
CA TYR A 350 22.39 8.07 24.41
C TYR A 350 22.10 8.47 22.95
N GLY A 351 20.99 8.02 22.39
CA GLY A 351 20.52 8.39 21.05
C GLY A 351 20.40 9.91 20.89
N ARG A 352 19.91 10.62 21.91
CA ARG A 352 19.84 12.08 21.92
C ARG A 352 21.21 12.73 21.73
N THR A 353 22.27 12.22 22.36
CA THR A 353 23.65 12.74 22.17
C THR A 353 24.19 12.55 20.75
N LYS A 354 23.56 11.64 19.99
CA LYS A 354 23.93 11.26 18.62
C LYS A 354 22.96 11.77 17.56
N ASN A 355 21.93 12.53 17.96
CA ASN A 355 20.82 12.94 17.11
C ASN A 355 20.06 11.77 16.46
N VAL A 356 19.97 10.64 17.18
CA VAL A 356 19.23 9.43 16.78
C VAL A 356 18.04 9.25 17.72
N LYS A 357 16.85 9.12 17.13
CA LYS A 357 15.59 8.93 17.83
C LYS A 357 15.26 7.44 17.96
N ILE A 358 14.84 7.01 19.14
CA ILE A 358 14.50 5.61 19.39
C ILE A 358 13.02 5.33 19.09
N LEU A 359 12.79 4.28 18.31
CA LEU A 359 11.49 3.65 18.09
C LEU A 359 11.45 2.33 18.85
N VAL A 360 10.27 1.92 19.32
CA VAL A 360 10.10 0.67 20.08
C VAL A 360 8.99 -0.19 19.51
N TRP A 361 9.17 -1.51 19.57
CA TRP A 361 8.17 -2.48 19.12
C TRP A 361 7.16 -2.82 20.22
N TYR A 362 5.91 -3.06 19.81
CA TYR A 362 4.82 -3.58 20.62
C TYR A 362 3.99 -4.60 19.86
N ASN A 363 3.46 -5.58 20.59
CA ASN A 363 2.39 -6.42 20.08
C ASN A 363 1.07 -5.63 20.14
N SER A 364 0.27 -5.66 19.08
CA SER A 364 -1.09 -5.10 19.06
C SER A 364 -2.01 -5.78 20.07
N ALA A 365 -1.62 -6.94 20.60
CA ALA A 365 -2.20 -7.63 21.74
C ALA A 365 -3.54 -8.34 21.50
N GLY A 366 -4.33 -8.59 22.56
CA GLY A 366 -5.65 -9.20 22.48
C GLY A 366 -5.68 -10.72 22.27
N GLY A 367 -6.89 -11.25 22.06
CA GLY A 367 -7.18 -12.68 21.86
C GLY A 367 -7.25 -13.13 20.40
N TRP A 368 -6.68 -12.36 19.45
CA TRP A 368 -6.69 -12.68 18.01
C TRP A 368 -5.41 -13.35 17.50
N ASN A 369 -4.32 -13.35 18.27
CA ASN A 369 -3.08 -14.04 17.95
C ASN A 369 -2.43 -14.65 19.22
N THR A 370 -1.56 -15.63 19.03
CA THR A 370 -0.81 -16.33 20.11
C THR A 370 0.68 -16.00 20.13
N ALA A 371 1.12 -14.96 19.40
CA ALA A 371 2.53 -14.63 19.22
C ALA A 371 3.24 -14.32 20.57
N PRO A 372 4.33 -14.99 20.95
CA PRO A 372 4.89 -14.86 22.30
C PRO A 372 5.58 -13.51 22.56
N GLN A 373 5.89 -12.74 21.53
CA GLN A 373 6.68 -11.51 21.61
C GLN A 373 6.00 -10.43 22.49
N THR A 374 6.77 -9.90 23.45
CA THR A 374 6.37 -8.83 24.39
C THR A 374 6.98 -7.49 23.97
N PRO A 375 6.44 -6.33 24.42
CA PRO A 375 5.29 -6.16 25.33
C PRO A 375 3.94 -6.52 24.70
N ARG A 376 3.10 -7.25 25.45
CA ARG A 376 1.71 -7.57 25.08
C ARG A 376 0.72 -6.83 25.97
N ASN A 377 -0.51 -6.67 25.48
CA ASN A 377 -1.68 -6.13 26.18
C ASN A 377 -1.59 -4.66 26.59
N LEU A 378 -0.57 -3.93 26.15
CA LEU A 378 -0.42 -2.51 26.43
C LEU A 378 -1.13 -1.62 25.38
N MET A 379 -1.34 -2.13 24.16
CA MET A 379 -2.04 -1.40 23.10
C MET A 379 -3.57 -1.61 23.09
N LEU A 380 -4.08 -2.56 23.88
CA LEU A 380 -5.43 -3.10 23.74
C LEU A 380 -6.55 -2.09 24.03
N THR A 381 -6.49 -1.36 25.15
CA THR A 381 -7.53 -0.40 25.54
C THR A 381 -7.00 1.02 25.51
N HIS A 382 -7.90 2.00 25.41
CA HIS A 382 -7.53 3.41 25.50
C HIS A 382 -6.74 3.70 26.78
N GLU A 383 -7.23 3.23 27.93
CA GLU A 383 -6.57 3.44 29.22
C GLU A 383 -5.17 2.82 29.31
N SER A 384 -4.97 1.62 28.74
CA SER A 384 -3.64 1.00 28.71
C SER A 384 -2.70 1.74 27.77
N ARG A 385 -3.19 2.17 26.60
CA ARG A 385 -2.42 2.97 25.64
C ARG A 385 -1.96 4.28 26.24
N ILE A 386 -2.86 5.08 26.81
CA ILE A 386 -2.52 6.38 27.39
C ILE A 386 -1.48 6.24 28.49
N ARG A 387 -1.64 5.27 29.40
CA ARG A 387 -0.65 5.01 30.47
C ARG A 387 0.74 4.66 29.90
N GLU A 388 0.77 3.81 28.88
CA GLU A 388 2.03 3.41 28.26
C GLU A 388 2.65 4.55 27.44
N PHE A 389 1.84 5.32 26.73
CA PHE A 389 2.27 6.47 25.96
C PHE A 389 2.83 7.58 26.84
N ASP A 390 2.23 7.85 28.01
CA ASP A 390 2.78 8.77 29.01
C ASP A 390 4.18 8.32 29.46
N LYS A 391 4.34 7.04 29.79
CA LYS A 391 5.63 6.47 30.19
C LYS A 391 6.68 6.62 29.07
N LEU A 392 6.35 6.20 27.85
CA LEU A 392 7.24 6.27 26.68
C LEU A 392 7.63 7.72 26.35
N LYS A 393 6.66 8.64 26.42
CA LYS A 393 6.92 10.05 26.14
C LYS A 393 7.82 10.67 27.19
N ALA A 394 7.63 10.34 28.46
CA ALA A 394 8.50 10.77 29.55
C ALA A 394 9.95 10.27 29.39
N MET A 395 10.15 9.07 28.83
CA MET A 395 11.49 8.58 28.47
C MET A 395 12.09 9.33 27.29
N GLY A 396 11.26 9.80 26.36
CA GLY A 396 11.68 10.48 25.13
C GLY A 396 11.67 9.59 23.89
N VAL A 397 10.94 8.47 23.93
CA VAL A 397 10.70 7.61 22.76
C VAL A 397 10.00 8.42 21.66
N ALA A 398 10.38 8.17 20.40
CA ALA A 398 9.94 8.97 19.26
C ALA A 398 8.82 8.32 18.45
N GLY A 399 8.55 7.03 18.64
CA GLY A 399 7.55 6.31 17.87
C GLY A 399 7.48 4.83 18.20
N LEU A 400 6.48 4.17 17.60
CA LEU A 400 6.14 2.78 17.87
C LEU A 400 6.00 2.02 16.56
N LYS A 401 6.52 0.78 16.55
CA LYS A 401 6.14 -0.27 15.62
C LYS A 401 5.15 -1.20 16.34
N VAL A 402 3.91 -1.29 15.87
CA VAL A 402 2.87 -2.15 16.49
C VAL A 402 2.53 -3.29 15.54
N ASP A 403 2.44 -4.52 16.05
CA ASP A 403 2.48 -5.73 15.22
C ASP A 403 1.33 -6.73 15.49
N PHE A 404 1.12 -7.68 14.58
CA PHE A 404 0.20 -8.82 14.71
C PHE A 404 -1.28 -8.47 14.93
N PHE A 405 -1.84 -7.63 14.06
CA PHE A 405 -3.27 -7.32 14.09
C PHE A 405 -4.12 -8.49 13.59
N GLY A 406 -5.41 -8.48 13.93
CA GLY A 406 -6.30 -9.62 13.68
C GLY A 406 -7.10 -9.59 12.38
N GLY A 407 -6.73 -8.77 11.38
CA GLY A 407 -7.40 -8.72 10.07
C GLY A 407 -8.26 -7.48 9.80
N ASP A 408 -9.33 -7.65 9.01
CA ASP A 408 -10.08 -6.55 8.37
C ASP A 408 -11.48 -6.26 8.90
N GLY A 409 -11.96 -6.96 9.93
CA GLY A 409 -13.26 -6.71 10.53
C GLY A 409 -13.43 -5.25 10.99
N GLN A 410 -14.64 -4.70 10.93
CA GLN A 410 -14.89 -3.31 11.33
C GLN A 410 -14.30 -2.98 12.71
N SER A 411 -14.44 -3.86 13.70
CA SER A 411 -13.88 -3.61 15.04
C SER A 411 -12.35 -3.56 15.03
N MET A 412 -11.69 -4.33 14.17
CA MET A 412 -10.23 -4.27 13.99
C MET A 412 -9.81 -2.99 13.28
N ILE A 413 -10.55 -2.57 12.25
CA ILE A 413 -10.35 -1.27 11.60
C ILE A 413 -10.48 -0.13 12.60
N ALA A 414 -11.55 -0.12 13.41
CA ALA A 414 -11.72 0.86 14.48
C ALA A 414 -10.53 0.87 15.47
N TYR A 415 -9.98 -0.30 15.79
CA TYR A 415 -8.84 -0.43 16.68
C TYR A 415 -7.54 0.20 16.11
N TYR A 416 -7.26 0.08 14.81
CA TYR A 416 -6.17 0.84 14.18
C TYR A 416 -6.36 2.35 14.34
N HIS A 417 -7.59 2.84 14.08
CA HIS A 417 -7.91 4.25 14.24
C HIS A 417 -7.75 4.73 15.69
N ASP A 418 -8.14 3.92 16.67
CA ASP A 418 -7.99 4.25 18.08
C ASP A 418 -6.52 4.37 18.49
N ILE A 419 -5.64 3.45 18.05
CA ILE A 419 -4.20 3.55 18.30
C ILE A 419 -3.63 4.83 17.67
N MET A 420 -3.98 5.11 16.41
CA MET A 420 -3.47 6.30 15.72
C MET A 420 -3.95 7.59 16.39
N GLU A 421 -5.21 7.68 16.81
CA GLU A 421 -5.76 8.86 17.48
C GLU A 421 -5.15 9.07 18.86
N ASP A 422 -4.98 8.01 19.66
CA ASP A 422 -4.36 8.09 20.97
C ASP A 422 -2.87 8.45 20.89
N ALA A 423 -2.17 8.00 19.85
CA ALA A 423 -0.74 8.27 19.66
C ALA A 423 -0.45 9.68 19.12
N ALA A 424 -1.42 10.31 18.43
CA ALA A 424 -1.20 11.58 17.74
C ALA A 424 -0.79 12.74 18.67
N PRO A 425 -1.40 12.96 19.86
CA PRO A 425 -0.99 14.01 20.79
C PRO A 425 0.45 13.87 21.29
N TYR A 426 0.98 12.64 21.33
CA TYR A 426 2.34 12.37 21.78
C TYR A 426 3.39 12.65 20.70
N GLY A 427 2.97 12.80 19.43
CA GLY A 427 3.87 12.98 18.29
C GLY A 427 4.73 11.74 18.03
N PHE A 428 4.14 10.56 18.16
CA PHE A 428 4.81 9.29 17.87
C PHE A 428 4.80 9.00 16.37
N ALA A 429 5.96 8.64 15.81
CA ALA A 429 6.06 8.02 14.50
C ALA A 429 5.46 6.61 14.56
N MET A 430 4.37 6.37 13.84
CA MET A 430 3.67 5.09 13.86
C MET A 430 4.04 4.23 12.66
N ASN A 431 4.28 2.96 12.94
CA ASN A 431 4.48 1.89 11.96
C ASN A 431 3.63 0.69 12.37
N PHE A 432 2.90 0.08 11.43
CA PHE A 432 2.11 -1.12 11.70
C PHE A 432 2.59 -2.31 10.86
N HIS A 433 2.90 -3.41 11.53
CA HIS A 433 3.31 -4.71 10.97
C HIS A 433 2.27 -5.78 11.26
N GLY A 434 2.32 -6.91 10.55
CA GLY A 434 1.29 -7.95 10.64
C GLY A 434 -0.11 -7.36 10.46
N ALA A 435 -0.27 -6.50 9.45
CA ALA A 435 -1.33 -5.51 9.38
C ALA A 435 -2.03 -5.45 8.02
N THR A 436 -3.23 -4.86 8.00
CA THR A 436 -4.00 -4.60 6.78
C THR A 436 -3.43 -3.48 5.92
N LEU A 437 -3.83 -3.39 4.63
CA LEU A 437 -3.45 -2.30 3.73
C LEU A 437 -3.85 -0.90 4.27
N PRO A 438 -2.99 0.15 4.14
CA PRO A 438 -3.24 1.47 4.75
C PRO A 438 -4.42 2.27 4.18
N ARG A 439 -4.77 2.10 2.89
CA ARG A 439 -5.95 2.73 2.27
C ARG A 439 -6.00 4.26 2.46
N GLY A 440 -4.84 4.91 2.32
CA GLY A 440 -4.70 6.36 2.46
C GLY A 440 -4.67 6.90 3.89
N TRP A 441 -4.61 6.05 4.92
CA TRP A 441 -4.57 6.50 6.32
C TRP A 441 -3.41 7.42 6.65
N HIS A 442 -2.25 7.32 5.98
CA HIS A 442 -1.13 8.25 6.18
C HIS A 442 -1.44 9.69 5.74
N ARG A 443 -2.48 9.91 4.91
CA ARG A 443 -3.02 11.25 4.66
C ARG A 443 -3.93 11.72 5.80
N THR A 444 -4.73 10.81 6.35
CA THR A 444 -5.68 11.08 7.44
C THR A 444 -4.96 11.25 8.80
N TYR A 445 -3.85 10.54 8.96
CA TYR A 445 -2.97 10.48 10.12
C TYR A 445 -1.51 10.65 9.65
N PRO A 446 -1.03 11.90 9.47
CA PRO A 446 0.32 12.17 8.95
C PRO A 446 1.47 11.61 9.80
N HIS A 447 1.20 11.19 11.04
CA HIS A 447 2.18 10.51 11.90
C HIS A 447 2.26 8.99 11.67
N LEU A 448 1.34 8.40 10.88
CA LEU A 448 1.50 7.06 10.30
C LEU A 448 2.55 7.13 9.19
N MET A 449 3.77 6.72 9.53
CA MET A 449 4.92 6.80 8.64
C MET A 449 4.89 5.71 7.57
N THR A 450 4.49 4.50 7.96
CA THR A 450 4.51 3.33 7.08
C THR A 450 3.71 2.18 7.68
N MET A 451 3.46 1.16 6.86
CA MET A 451 2.93 -0.14 7.29
C MET A 451 3.59 -1.24 6.45
N GLU A 452 3.67 -2.45 6.97
CA GLU A 452 4.17 -3.63 6.26
C GLU A 452 3.21 -4.06 5.17
N SER A 453 2.21 -4.89 5.51
CA SER A 453 1.19 -5.44 4.61
C SER A 453 1.78 -5.96 3.30
N ILE A 454 2.93 -6.62 3.41
CA ILE A 454 3.66 -7.20 2.31
C ILE A 454 4.59 -8.28 2.84
N ARG A 455 4.91 -9.27 2.02
CA ARG A 455 5.99 -10.21 2.33
C ARG A 455 7.34 -9.47 2.25
N GLY A 456 7.78 -8.90 3.37
CA GLY A 456 9.00 -8.11 3.45
C GLY A 456 10.29 -8.93 3.37
N LEU A 457 11.43 -8.23 3.44
CA LEU A 457 12.75 -8.86 3.44
C LEU A 457 12.93 -9.88 4.59
N GLU A 458 12.27 -9.70 5.72
CA GLU A 458 12.35 -10.63 6.85
C GLU A 458 12.05 -12.09 6.45
N PHE A 459 11.12 -12.32 5.53
CA PHE A 459 10.84 -13.66 5.01
C PHE A 459 12.05 -14.32 4.34
N CYS A 460 12.89 -13.53 3.67
CA CYS A 460 14.15 -14.01 3.10
C CYS A 460 15.13 -14.47 4.18
N THR A 461 15.02 -13.97 5.41
CA THR A 461 15.85 -14.36 6.55
C THR A 461 15.37 -15.65 7.23
N PHE A 462 14.10 -16.00 7.05
CA PHE A 462 13.50 -17.19 7.65
C PHE A 462 13.89 -18.44 6.87
N GLU A 463 13.68 -18.45 5.55
CA GLU A 463 13.86 -19.65 4.72
C GLU A 463 14.31 -19.33 3.29
N GLN A 464 15.12 -20.22 2.71
CA GLN A 464 15.68 -20.06 1.36
C GLN A 464 14.61 -19.90 0.25
N PRO A 465 13.46 -20.61 0.27
CA PRO A 465 12.43 -20.45 -0.75
C PRO A 465 11.88 -19.02 -0.85
N ASN A 466 11.98 -18.21 0.21
CA ASN A 466 11.59 -16.81 0.14
C ASN A 466 12.62 -15.96 -0.60
N ALA A 467 13.91 -16.16 -0.31
CA ALA A 467 14.99 -15.52 -1.06
C ALA A 467 14.98 -15.94 -2.55
N ASP A 468 14.50 -17.14 -2.87
CA ASP A 468 14.35 -17.61 -4.25
C ASP A 468 13.27 -16.83 -5.03
N GLN A 469 12.25 -16.30 -4.34
CA GLN A 469 11.14 -15.54 -4.95
C GLN A 469 11.33 -14.01 -4.88
N GLU A 470 12.26 -13.55 -4.04
CA GLU A 470 12.52 -12.13 -3.77
C GLU A 470 12.68 -11.26 -5.04
N PRO A 471 13.47 -11.65 -6.07
CA PRO A 471 13.68 -10.76 -7.21
C PRO A 471 12.39 -10.42 -7.95
N SER A 472 11.58 -11.45 -8.25
CA SER A 472 10.32 -11.27 -8.95
C SER A 472 9.24 -10.66 -8.06
N HIS A 473 9.27 -10.91 -6.75
CA HIS A 473 8.38 -10.25 -5.78
C HIS A 473 8.66 -8.74 -5.72
N CYS A 474 9.91 -8.34 -5.56
CA CYS A 474 10.31 -6.94 -5.54
C CYS A 474 10.01 -6.20 -6.86
N ALA A 475 10.10 -6.88 -8.00
CA ALA A 475 9.71 -6.33 -9.30
C ALA A 475 8.18 -6.28 -9.53
N MET A 476 7.37 -6.84 -8.63
CA MET A 476 5.90 -6.82 -8.70
C MET A 476 5.32 -5.64 -7.89
N ILE A 477 5.81 -5.44 -6.67
CA ILE A 477 5.18 -4.58 -5.67
C ILE A 477 5.13 -3.07 -5.97
N PRO A 478 6.00 -2.45 -6.81
CA PRO A 478 5.83 -1.06 -7.26
C PRO A 478 4.58 -0.83 -8.11
N PHE A 479 3.99 -1.89 -8.66
CA PHE A 479 2.81 -1.85 -9.53
C PHE A 479 1.51 -2.24 -8.80
N THR A 480 1.62 -2.67 -7.54
CA THR A 480 0.48 -3.04 -6.68
C THR A 480 0.61 -2.43 -5.30
N ARG A 481 1.19 -3.16 -4.32
CA ARG A 481 1.17 -2.80 -2.90
C ARG A 481 1.73 -1.41 -2.59
N ASN A 482 2.81 -1.00 -3.25
CA ASN A 482 3.47 0.30 -2.99
C ASN A 482 3.04 1.42 -3.96
N VAL A 483 1.93 1.22 -4.71
CA VAL A 483 1.41 2.26 -5.61
C VAL A 483 0.91 3.46 -4.81
N PHE A 484 -0.03 3.29 -3.88
CA PHE A 484 -0.63 4.44 -3.18
C PHE A 484 -0.01 4.73 -1.82
N ASP A 485 0.36 3.67 -1.13
CA ASP A 485 0.63 3.70 0.30
C ASP A 485 2.09 3.33 0.60
N PRO A 486 2.68 3.92 1.66
CA PRO A 486 4.02 3.54 2.12
C PRO A 486 4.07 2.05 2.49
N MET A 487 5.25 1.47 2.34
CA MET A 487 5.49 0.03 2.50
C MET A 487 6.82 -0.18 3.20
N ASP A 488 6.77 -0.70 4.42
CA ASP A 488 7.95 -1.04 5.20
C ASP A 488 8.52 -2.40 4.81
N PHE A 489 8.99 -2.51 3.56
CA PHE A 489 9.60 -3.74 3.03
C PHE A 489 10.89 -4.13 3.77
N THR A 490 11.53 -3.14 4.39
CA THR A 490 12.82 -3.24 5.08
C THR A 490 14.00 -3.61 4.18
N PRO A 491 14.15 -2.95 3.01
CA PRO A 491 15.34 -3.10 2.18
C PRO A 491 16.53 -2.63 3.03
N MET A 492 17.75 -3.09 2.92
CA MET A 492 18.36 -3.99 1.97
C MET A 492 19.46 -4.74 2.72
N VAL A 493 20.01 -5.81 2.14
CA VAL A 493 21.15 -6.54 2.72
C VAL A 493 22.26 -6.65 1.68
N LEU A 494 23.40 -6.01 1.91
CA LEU A 494 24.51 -5.97 0.95
C LEU A 494 25.55 -7.07 1.17
N ASP A 495 25.82 -7.47 2.41
CA ASP A 495 26.84 -8.46 2.78
C ASP A 495 26.30 -9.89 2.73
N ARG A 496 25.50 -10.30 3.72
CA ARG A 496 24.98 -11.68 3.80
C ARG A 496 23.74 -11.78 4.67
N ILE A 497 22.87 -12.74 4.32
CA ILE A 497 21.79 -13.20 5.19
C ILE A 497 22.25 -14.51 5.84
N PRO A 498 22.28 -14.64 7.18
CA PRO A 498 22.73 -15.86 7.85
C PRO A 498 21.96 -17.10 7.39
N ARG A 499 22.68 -18.15 6.95
CA ARG A 499 22.14 -19.43 6.46
C ARG A 499 21.35 -19.38 5.15
N ILE A 500 21.29 -18.22 4.50
CA ILE A 500 20.53 -18.00 3.26
C ILE A 500 21.47 -17.55 2.15
N GLN A 501 21.37 -18.19 1.00
CA GLN A 501 22.00 -17.72 -0.21
C GLN A 501 21.11 -16.65 -0.84
N ARG A 502 21.57 -15.40 -0.80
CA ARG A 502 20.93 -14.30 -1.51
C ARG A 502 20.82 -14.61 -3.01
N ARG A 503 19.69 -14.25 -3.61
CA ARG A 503 19.47 -14.33 -5.08
C ARG A 503 19.58 -12.99 -5.77
N THR A 504 19.30 -11.92 -5.04
CA THR A 504 19.49 -10.54 -5.48
C THR A 504 20.96 -10.18 -5.44
N THR A 505 21.38 -9.41 -6.44
CA THR A 505 22.73 -8.84 -6.53
C THR A 505 22.87 -7.60 -5.63
N SER A 506 24.08 -7.05 -5.51
CA SER A 506 24.32 -5.88 -4.67
C SER A 506 23.68 -4.61 -5.25
N GLY A 507 23.69 -4.43 -6.58
CA GLY A 507 23.02 -3.34 -7.27
C GLY A 507 21.50 -3.45 -7.19
N PHE A 508 20.93 -4.67 -7.18
CA PHE A 508 19.51 -4.91 -6.92
C PHE A 508 19.10 -4.38 -5.55
N GLU A 509 19.81 -4.81 -4.50
CA GLU A 509 19.56 -4.38 -3.12
C GLU A 509 19.67 -2.86 -2.96
N LEU A 510 20.71 -2.27 -3.55
CA LEU A 510 20.92 -0.82 -3.55
C LEU A 510 19.76 -0.06 -4.22
N ALA A 511 19.21 -0.61 -5.30
CA ALA A 511 18.06 -0.05 -6.00
C ALA A 511 16.78 -0.08 -5.14
N LEU A 512 16.58 -1.09 -4.28
CA LEU A 512 15.39 -1.16 -3.43
C LEU A 512 15.25 0.04 -2.48
N ALA A 513 16.38 0.60 -2.03
CA ALA A 513 16.44 1.78 -1.16
C ALA A 513 15.87 3.06 -1.79
N VAL A 514 15.74 3.10 -3.12
CA VAL A 514 15.12 4.18 -3.89
C VAL A 514 13.77 3.75 -4.47
N LEU A 515 13.65 2.50 -4.91
CA LEU A 515 12.44 1.99 -5.57
C LEU A 515 11.23 2.03 -4.63
N PHE A 516 11.38 1.59 -3.38
CA PHE A 516 10.29 1.50 -2.42
C PHE A 516 10.09 2.80 -1.64
N THR A 517 8.82 3.17 -1.44
CA THR A 517 8.43 4.34 -0.64
C THR A 517 8.05 3.90 0.76
N SER A 518 8.70 4.48 1.76
CA SER A 518 8.33 4.40 3.17
C SER A 518 8.58 5.75 3.85
N GLY A 519 7.70 6.19 4.75
CA GLY A 519 7.94 7.41 5.55
C GLY A 519 9.08 7.22 6.56
N VAL A 520 9.23 6.02 7.12
CA VAL A 520 10.45 5.60 7.83
C VAL A 520 10.99 4.38 7.11
N GLN A 521 12.12 4.54 6.43
CA GLN A 521 12.78 3.43 5.75
C GLN A 521 13.67 2.67 6.75
N HIS A 522 13.23 1.49 7.19
CA HIS A 522 14.10 0.61 7.97
C HIS A 522 15.09 -0.08 7.03
N TYR A 523 16.38 -0.02 7.38
CA TYR A 523 17.42 -0.80 6.70
C TYR A 523 17.81 -2.02 7.51
N ALA A 524 17.73 -3.19 6.88
CA ALA A 524 18.08 -4.47 7.49
C ALA A 524 19.58 -4.74 7.58
N GLU A 525 20.40 -4.11 6.72
CA GLU A 525 21.85 -4.27 6.77
C GLU A 525 22.42 -3.81 8.12
N ILE A 526 23.32 -4.63 8.65
CA ILE A 526 23.94 -4.44 9.96
C ILE A 526 25.26 -3.66 9.85
N PRO A 527 25.78 -3.08 10.95
CA PRO A 527 26.99 -2.25 10.93
C PRO A 527 28.20 -2.98 10.31
N GLU A 528 28.38 -4.26 10.62
CA GLU A 528 29.48 -5.08 10.12
C GLU A 528 29.43 -5.32 8.61
N GLY A 529 28.22 -5.45 8.05
CA GLY A 529 28.01 -5.60 6.62
C GLY A 529 28.24 -4.26 5.90
N MET A 530 27.66 -3.19 6.41
CA MET A 530 27.82 -1.84 5.85
C MET A 530 29.28 -1.34 5.88
N ALA A 531 30.05 -1.72 6.91
CA ALA A 531 31.47 -1.39 7.01
C ALA A 531 32.32 -1.98 5.87
N LYS A 532 31.86 -3.05 5.22
CA LYS A 532 32.53 -3.65 4.06
C LYS A 532 32.14 -3.03 2.72
N ALA A 533 31.03 -2.29 2.67
CA ALA A 533 30.60 -1.63 1.44
C ALA A 533 31.62 -0.56 1.02
N PRO A 534 31.85 -0.34 -0.29
CA PRO A 534 32.71 0.75 -0.74
C PRO A 534 32.22 2.12 -0.24
N ASP A 535 33.14 3.07 -0.03
CA ASP A 535 32.78 4.41 0.46
C ASP A 535 31.71 5.10 -0.39
N TYR A 536 31.82 5.02 -1.72
CA TYR A 536 30.85 5.64 -2.62
C TYR A 536 29.44 5.04 -2.51
N VAL A 537 29.32 3.76 -2.13
CA VAL A 537 28.02 3.12 -1.86
C VAL A 537 27.45 3.63 -0.54
N ARG A 538 28.28 3.72 0.51
CA ARG A 538 27.86 4.30 1.79
C ARG A 538 27.39 5.75 1.62
N GLU A 539 28.16 6.57 0.90
CA GLU A 539 27.81 7.96 0.65
C GLU A 539 26.55 8.11 -0.22
N PHE A 540 26.32 7.20 -1.17
CA PHE A 540 25.05 7.13 -1.88
C PHE A 540 23.88 6.90 -0.92
N ILE A 541 23.95 5.88 -0.05
CA ILE A 541 22.89 5.52 0.89
C ILE A 541 22.59 6.66 1.88
N LYS A 542 23.63 7.30 2.42
CA LYS A 542 23.51 8.50 3.27
C LYS A 542 22.81 9.65 2.53
N GLY A 543 23.08 9.78 1.23
CA GLY A 543 22.55 10.83 0.37
C GLY A 543 21.13 10.60 -0.16
N ILE A 544 20.50 9.44 0.08
CA ILE A 544 19.12 9.19 -0.34
C ILE A 544 18.17 10.13 0.43
N PRO A 545 17.25 10.87 -0.22
CA PRO A 545 16.27 11.71 0.46
C PRO A 545 15.34 10.89 1.37
N SER A 546 14.79 11.53 2.41
CA SER A 546 13.71 10.95 3.22
C SER A 546 12.32 11.43 2.80
N ILE A 547 12.26 12.42 1.91
CA ILE A 547 11.03 12.95 1.33
C ILE A 547 11.25 13.00 -0.18
N TRP A 548 10.30 12.45 -0.93
CA TRP A 548 10.29 12.51 -2.39
C TRP A 548 9.41 13.66 -2.85
N GLU A 549 9.97 14.57 -3.63
CA GLU A 549 9.26 15.68 -4.26
C GLU A 549 8.32 15.17 -5.36
N ASP A 550 8.79 14.21 -6.17
CA ASP A 550 8.04 13.66 -7.30
C ASP A 550 8.55 12.26 -7.70
N VAL A 551 7.78 11.57 -8.53
CA VAL A 551 8.08 10.25 -9.10
C VAL A 551 7.72 10.22 -10.58
N GLN A 552 8.56 9.54 -11.37
CA GLN A 552 8.28 9.20 -12.76
C GLN A 552 8.56 7.72 -13.00
N PHE A 553 7.62 7.02 -13.63
CA PHE A 553 7.85 5.68 -14.17
C PHE A 553 8.65 5.80 -15.47
N ILE A 554 9.68 4.97 -15.60
CA ILE A 554 10.58 4.97 -16.77
C ILE A 554 10.32 3.75 -17.64
N ASP A 555 10.37 2.56 -17.04
CA ASP A 555 10.13 1.29 -17.73
C ASP A 555 9.76 0.18 -16.74
N GLY A 556 9.11 -0.87 -17.22
CA GLY A 556 8.81 -2.03 -16.39
C GLY A 556 7.73 -2.94 -16.92
N TYR A 557 7.68 -4.12 -16.30
CA TYR A 557 6.62 -5.11 -16.45
C TYR A 557 6.45 -5.84 -15.10
N PRO A 558 5.22 -5.93 -14.55
CA PRO A 558 5.01 -6.43 -13.20
C PRO A 558 5.59 -7.84 -12.99
N GLY A 559 6.51 -7.93 -12.02
CA GLY A 559 7.22 -9.15 -11.64
C GLY A 559 8.47 -9.46 -12.48
N LYS A 560 8.82 -8.63 -13.46
CA LYS A 560 9.95 -8.87 -14.38
C LYS A 560 10.96 -7.71 -14.41
N LEU A 561 10.49 -6.47 -14.47
CA LEU A 561 11.33 -5.27 -14.53
C LEU A 561 10.61 -4.13 -13.83
N ALA A 562 11.32 -3.35 -13.02
CA ALA A 562 10.80 -2.11 -12.48
C ALA A 562 11.88 -1.04 -12.53
N VAL A 563 11.59 0.07 -13.23
CA VAL A 563 12.47 1.24 -13.31
C VAL A 563 11.65 2.50 -13.02
N VAL A 564 12.01 3.19 -11.94
CA VAL A 564 11.39 4.47 -11.54
C VAL A 564 12.47 5.51 -11.29
N ALA A 565 12.12 6.77 -11.52
CA ALA A 565 12.90 7.92 -11.12
C ALA A 565 12.17 8.65 -10.00
N ARG A 566 12.90 9.05 -8.95
CA ARG A 566 12.36 9.87 -7.87
C ARG A 566 13.17 11.14 -7.70
N LYS A 567 12.48 12.25 -7.47
CA LYS A 567 13.10 13.55 -7.21
C LYS A 567 13.14 13.80 -5.71
N GLY A 568 14.28 14.22 -5.19
CA GLY A 568 14.38 14.70 -3.81
C GLY A 568 15.72 15.40 -3.56
N ASN A 569 15.73 16.37 -2.66
CA ASN A 569 16.90 17.20 -2.35
C ASN A 569 17.56 17.80 -3.61
N GLY A 570 16.74 18.22 -4.59
CA GLY A 570 17.21 18.81 -5.83
C GLY A 570 17.93 17.85 -6.79
N ARG A 571 17.76 16.53 -6.65
CA ARG A 571 18.36 15.51 -7.53
C ARG A 571 17.31 14.50 -7.98
N TRP A 572 17.55 13.88 -9.13
CA TRP A 572 16.83 12.69 -9.59
C TRP A 572 17.62 11.43 -9.27
N TYR A 573 16.92 10.42 -8.77
CA TYR A 573 17.43 9.10 -8.46
C TYR A 573 16.66 8.11 -9.34
N VAL A 574 17.27 7.61 -10.41
CA VAL A 574 16.69 6.56 -11.25
C VAL A 574 17.15 5.23 -10.69
N SER A 575 16.22 4.31 -10.48
CA SER A 575 16.48 3.03 -9.85
C SER A 575 15.79 1.93 -10.64
N GLY A 576 16.52 0.86 -10.96
CA GLY A 576 16.03 -0.24 -11.77
C GLY A 576 16.42 -1.60 -11.23
N ILE A 577 15.49 -2.55 -11.27
CA ILE A 577 15.70 -3.95 -10.89
C ILE A 577 15.20 -4.93 -11.96
N ASN A 578 15.98 -5.97 -12.22
CA ASN A 578 15.59 -7.12 -13.02
C ASN A 578 15.08 -8.23 -12.10
N GLY A 579 13.79 -8.56 -12.18
CA GLY A 579 13.16 -9.62 -11.40
C GLY A 579 13.28 -11.02 -12.01
N GLU A 580 14.01 -11.17 -13.12
CA GLU A 580 14.16 -12.45 -13.83
C GLU A 580 15.58 -13.03 -13.71
N ALA A 581 15.65 -14.36 -13.83
CA ALA A 581 16.90 -15.12 -13.78
C ALA A 581 17.74 -15.04 -15.07
N THR A 582 17.41 -14.13 -15.99
CA THR A 582 18.15 -13.89 -17.23
C THR A 582 18.61 -12.44 -17.30
N ALA A 583 19.78 -12.20 -17.88
CA ALA A 583 20.30 -10.85 -18.05
C ALA A 583 19.40 -10.01 -18.98
N LYS A 584 19.39 -8.69 -18.79
CA LYS A 584 18.59 -7.75 -19.58
C LYS A 584 19.41 -6.54 -19.98
N GLU A 585 19.19 -6.08 -21.19
CA GLU A 585 19.60 -4.74 -21.63
C GLU A 585 18.37 -3.85 -21.60
N VAL A 586 18.48 -2.68 -20.96
CA VAL A 586 17.41 -1.67 -20.94
C VAL A 586 17.89 -0.37 -21.58
N GLU A 587 17.02 0.25 -22.38
CA GLU A 587 17.26 1.56 -22.98
C GLU A 587 16.32 2.59 -22.33
N LEU A 588 16.85 3.34 -21.37
CA LEU A 588 16.11 4.25 -20.53
C LEU A 588 15.91 5.60 -21.21
N ASP A 589 14.66 5.96 -21.51
CA ASP A 589 14.32 7.33 -21.89
C ASP A 589 14.15 8.19 -20.64
N LEU A 590 15.12 9.08 -20.41
CA LEU A 590 15.15 9.98 -19.25
C LEU A 590 14.72 11.42 -19.60
N SER A 591 14.25 11.66 -20.83
CA SER A 591 13.87 13.01 -21.28
C SER A 591 12.78 13.66 -20.43
N GLY A 592 11.86 12.84 -19.87
CA GLY A 592 10.78 13.28 -18.99
C GLY A 592 11.24 13.91 -17.67
N LEU A 593 12.47 13.62 -17.23
CA LEU A 593 13.03 14.17 -15.99
C LEU A 593 13.38 15.65 -16.10
N LYS A 594 13.49 16.17 -17.34
CA LYS A 594 13.92 17.54 -17.66
C LYS A 594 15.24 17.91 -16.97
N ALA A 595 16.14 16.93 -16.88
CA ALA A 595 17.46 17.04 -16.28
C ALA A 595 18.48 16.37 -17.22
N GLY A 596 19.74 16.79 -17.15
CA GLY A 596 20.81 16.30 -18.01
C GLY A 596 22.19 16.70 -17.51
N GLY A 597 23.23 16.22 -18.20
CA GLY A 597 24.63 16.41 -17.82
C GLY A 597 25.22 15.19 -17.12
N PRO A 598 26.35 15.36 -16.40
CA PRO A 598 27.03 14.27 -15.72
C PRO A 598 26.14 13.63 -14.65
N ALA A 599 26.05 12.30 -14.68
CA ALA A 599 25.35 11.50 -13.70
C ALA A 599 26.25 10.37 -13.20
N THR A 600 26.02 9.95 -11.96
CA THR A 600 26.69 8.78 -11.38
C THR A 600 25.81 7.56 -11.60
N LEU A 601 26.34 6.53 -12.26
CA LEU A 601 25.72 5.22 -12.41
C LEU A 601 26.43 4.24 -11.47
N ILE A 602 25.67 3.51 -10.65
CA ILE A 602 26.15 2.39 -9.85
C ILE A 602 25.42 1.13 -10.32
N VAL A 603 26.17 0.13 -10.73
CA VAL A 603 25.69 -1.18 -11.20
C VAL A 603 26.39 -2.31 -10.44
N ASP A 604 25.95 -3.53 -10.69
CA ASP A 604 26.60 -4.75 -10.20
C ASP A 604 28.06 -4.86 -10.68
N GLY A 605 28.96 -5.18 -9.77
CA GLY A 605 30.35 -5.56 -10.09
C GLY A 605 30.47 -7.03 -10.52
N GLU A 606 31.69 -7.49 -10.84
CA GLU A 606 31.91 -8.88 -11.28
C GLU A 606 32.00 -9.92 -10.15
N GLY A 607 32.16 -9.47 -8.90
CA GLY A 607 32.15 -10.35 -7.73
C GLY A 607 30.73 -10.68 -7.25
N GLY A 608 30.65 -11.38 -6.12
CA GLY A 608 29.38 -11.66 -5.43
C GLY A 608 28.88 -10.46 -4.62
N ASN A 609 28.36 -10.74 -3.43
CA ASN A 609 27.86 -9.73 -2.50
C ASN A 609 28.92 -8.65 -2.24
N LEU A 610 28.47 -7.39 -2.05
CA LEU A 610 29.29 -6.18 -1.92
C LEU A 610 30.11 -5.80 -3.17
N SER A 611 29.93 -6.47 -4.32
CA SER A 611 30.58 -6.09 -5.58
C SER A 611 29.74 -5.09 -6.36
N PHE A 612 30.32 -3.92 -6.62
CA PHE A 612 29.71 -2.81 -7.32
C PHE A 612 30.70 -2.21 -8.33
N ARG A 613 30.16 -1.58 -9.38
CA ARG A 613 30.91 -0.73 -10.30
C ARG A 613 30.25 0.64 -10.35
N GLN A 614 31.05 1.70 -10.16
CA GLN A 614 30.60 3.06 -10.34
C GLN A 614 31.17 3.64 -11.63
N GLU A 615 30.31 4.31 -12.39
CA GLU A 615 30.64 4.99 -13.63
C GLU A 615 30.13 6.43 -13.60
N THR A 616 30.82 7.30 -14.34
CA THR A 616 30.27 8.61 -14.70
C THR A 616 29.72 8.50 -16.11
N ILE A 617 28.42 8.75 -16.26
CA ILE A 617 27.73 8.80 -17.55
C ILE A 617 27.29 10.23 -17.84
N THR A 618 26.98 10.53 -19.10
CA THR A 618 26.36 11.81 -19.47
C THR A 618 24.95 11.54 -19.96
N VAL A 619 23.97 12.21 -19.35
CA VAL A 619 22.57 12.16 -19.77
C VAL A 619 22.30 13.36 -20.67
N GLU A 620 22.23 13.13 -21.98
CA GLU A 620 21.92 14.18 -22.93
C GLU A 620 20.40 14.25 -23.20
N PRO A 621 19.82 15.45 -23.33
CA PRO A 621 18.41 15.61 -23.67
C PRO A 621 18.02 14.80 -24.92
N GLY A 622 17.00 13.94 -24.81
CA GLY A 622 16.49 13.14 -25.93
C GLY A 622 17.31 11.88 -26.26
N THR A 623 18.40 11.61 -25.53
CA THR A 623 19.16 10.36 -25.66
C THR A 623 18.66 9.30 -24.68
N LYS A 624 18.74 8.03 -25.09
CA LYS A 624 18.46 6.91 -24.20
C LYS A 624 19.74 6.42 -23.54
N VAL A 625 19.67 6.18 -22.23
CA VAL A 625 20.78 5.61 -21.47
C VAL A 625 20.66 4.09 -21.51
N LYS A 626 21.71 3.41 -21.99
CA LYS A 626 21.78 1.95 -21.99
C LYS A 626 22.32 1.44 -20.67
N VAL A 627 21.65 0.46 -20.06
CA VAL A 627 22.12 -0.21 -18.85
C VAL A 627 21.97 -1.72 -18.99
N SER A 628 23.05 -2.43 -18.74
CA SER A 628 23.09 -3.89 -18.66
C SER A 628 22.78 -4.35 -17.24
N LEU A 629 21.76 -5.18 -17.09
CA LEU A 629 21.31 -5.77 -15.84
C LEU A 629 21.68 -7.26 -15.81
N LYS A 630 22.36 -7.71 -14.75
CA LYS A 630 22.56 -9.13 -14.48
C LYS A 630 21.23 -9.84 -14.20
N PRO A 631 21.15 -11.18 -14.27
CA PRO A 631 20.06 -11.93 -13.64
C PRO A 631 19.86 -11.47 -12.19
N ASN A 632 18.62 -11.17 -11.78
CA ASN A 632 18.34 -10.63 -10.45
C ASN A 632 19.20 -9.38 -10.11
N GLY A 633 19.56 -8.63 -11.15
CA GLY A 633 20.46 -7.47 -11.18
C GLY A 633 19.77 -6.15 -10.89
N GLY A 634 20.54 -5.11 -10.57
CA GLY A 634 19.99 -3.77 -10.44
C GLY A 634 20.98 -2.63 -10.65
N PHE A 635 20.46 -1.42 -10.71
CA PHE A 635 21.26 -0.21 -10.84
C PHE A 635 20.61 0.98 -10.14
N VAL A 636 21.42 1.99 -9.86
CA VAL A 636 20.98 3.35 -9.51
C VAL A 636 21.73 4.40 -10.34
N ILE A 637 21.03 5.44 -10.77
CA ILE A 637 21.59 6.63 -11.42
C ILE A 637 21.24 7.85 -10.58
N VAL A 638 22.21 8.69 -10.26
CA VAL A 638 22.00 9.98 -9.60
C VAL A 638 22.32 11.11 -10.57
N LEU A 639 21.30 11.92 -10.86
CA LEU A 639 21.35 13.05 -11.77
C LEU A 639 21.01 14.34 -11.00
N ARG A 640 21.72 15.43 -11.29
CA ARG A 640 21.48 16.74 -10.67
C ARG A 640 20.54 17.61 -11.49
#